data_AF-B4KJL6-F1
#
_entry.id   AF-B4KJL6-F1
#
_cell.length_a   1.000
_cell.length_b   1.000
_cell.length_c   1.000
_cell.angle_alpha   90.00
_cell.angle_beta   90.00
_cell.angle_gamma   90.00
#
_symmetry.space_group_name_H-M   'P 1'
#
loop_
_entity.id
_entity.type
_entity.pdbx_description
1 polymer ?
#
loop_
_entity_poly.entity_id
_entity_poly.type
_entity_poly.pdbx_seq_one_letter_code
_entity_poly.pdbx_strand_id
1 'polypeptide(L)'
;MDDVASAQSENENLRKIRNRLMKWESQSDPLAALSAQQEEHLEVLTNLWNDDEMMVTSGYTRTEVYTAVEDRTEVEKQLPPDGLQNMSDFLLWFVNVNTEIELRGDANYHKYLQQLQQRKAECAHMLEQISVAMDRLSALSAEYEFVSQKTSALNMASEQLIDEQQKLQELSNEIQRRLHFFSQVELLNQRLQSPTLSVASEAFRECLNKIDDCLNYLAEHPNFKDATAYNLKYKQCLGKATALVRNYIVNVINQATEATLHPRNNSNDASLQAPDAAFALYYGKYQSAAAKVKRVAQLIESRLEQSNSSEYSQLMTDLQQHYLAQRASVMSPAVNQSIQNVKNAHKGDHCSLTRSACAFLVHVCQDEQRLYYQFFGTGATHLTVYLEGLCTILYDTLRPFIIHINHLETLAEICSILRIEMLEEHVQQNPSGLEAFATIANQLLQDVQERLVFRAHLYLQSDIQNYNPSTGDLAYPEKLEMMESIALSLQEPVQLRRSDSRASMMSSEAESVDTAYKVKQMNSPADLHGMWYPTVRRTLVCLSRLYRCVDRPIFQGLSQEALKLCVQSVSQAAAKISAAKTPIDGELFEIKHLLILREQIAPFRVDFTIKETSLDFSKVKTAAFGLLQKRKQLFSMGSNNALLEFLLEGTPQIKEHLLDSRKEVDRQLKTVCELYIKDAVHMLVGPLITFLDKAQALLATNTTTPETTAGKINYVLRQSSWASPQQISSIIQETQRLIKSKLAVLQRAMQLYLSNRDTEFIIFRPIRNNIIQAFVKLEQLLTTNGYSADDMIITSCPSAEQVSILLSSASILAAEGVASFAAAARKISTSSSVEGAATARKLSTISNKAEQAQAVVIEEPEVEPAETDAKQNIVPEQPANVSVEQVANEEQVTVTSTN
;
A
#
# COMPACT_ATOMS: atom_id res chain seq x y z
N MET A 1 45.90 -23.09 5.33
CA MET A 1 45.54 -24.13 6.32
C MET A 1 45.85 -25.53 5.80
N ASP A 2 45.82 -25.77 4.49
CA ASP A 2 46.09 -27.11 3.93
C ASP A 2 47.55 -27.59 4.04
N ASP A 3 48.55 -26.71 4.04
CA ASP A 3 49.96 -27.12 4.25
C ASP A 3 50.24 -27.65 5.66
N VAL A 4 49.53 -27.13 6.66
CA VAL A 4 49.69 -27.57 8.06
C VAL A 4 49.05 -28.95 8.25
N ALA A 5 47.92 -29.21 7.59
CA ALA A 5 47.25 -30.51 7.61
C ALA A 5 48.07 -31.58 6.86
N SER A 6 48.68 -31.24 5.72
CA SER A 6 49.57 -32.13 4.99
C SER A 6 50.79 -32.52 5.82
N ALA A 7 51.47 -31.54 6.42
CA ALA A 7 52.63 -31.76 7.28
C ALA A 7 52.31 -32.56 8.55
N GLN A 8 51.11 -32.40 9.13
CA GLN A 8 50.65 -33.21 10.26
C GLN A 8 50.40 -34.67 9.84
N SER A 9 49.81 -34.91 8.67
CA SER A 9 49.57 -36.28 8.17
C SER A 9 50.88 -37.01 7.88
N GLU A 10 51.88 -36.30 7.36
CA GLU A 10 53.19 -36.86 7.02
C GLU A 10 53.98 -37.21 8.30
N ASN A 11 53.90 -36.35 9.33
CA ASN A 11 54.48 -36.64 10.64
C ASN A 11 53.82 -37.83 11.33
N GLU A 12 52.51 -37.99 11.18
CA GLU A 12 51.78 -39.15 11.72
C GLU A 12 52.17 -40.45 11.00
N ASN A 13 52.36 -40.40 9.67
CA ASN A 13 52.82 -41.54 8.88
C ASN A 13 54.26 -41.96 9.27
N LEU A 14 55.17 -41.01 9.47
CA LEU A 14 56.53 -41.30 9.94
C LEU A 14 56.55 -41.94 11.34
N ARG A 15 55.68 -41.51 12.26
CA ARG A 15 55.52 -42.15 13.57
C ARG A 15 54.99 -43.58 13.47
N LYS A 16 54.04 -43.84 12.56
CA LYS A 16 53.53 -45.20 12.30
C LYS A 16 54.62 -46.11 11.73
N ILE A 17 55.43 -45.62 10.80
CA ILE A 17 56.57 -46.38 10.22
C ILE A 17 57.60 -46.71 11.31
N ARG A 18 57.99 -45.73 12.12
CA ARG A 18 58.93 -45.93 13.24
C ARG A 18 58.43 -46.95 14.26
N ASN A 19 57.14 -46.92 14.61
CA ASN A 19 56.53 -47.90 15.50
C ASN A 19 56.47 -49.31 14.89
N ARG A 20 56.33 -49.45 13.57
CA ARG A 20 56.40 -50.75 12.89
C ARG A 20 57.83 -51.29 12.83
N LEU A 21 58.82 -50.44 12.58
CA LEU A 21 60.24 -50.81 12.63
C LEU A 21 60.69 -51.28 14.02
N MET A 22 60.26 -50.60 15.09
CA MET A 22 60.53 -51.04 16.47
C MET A 22 59.91 -52.41 16.81
N LYS A 23 58.86 -52.81 16.09
CA LYS A 23 58.20 -54.12 16.24
C LYS A 23 58.76 -55.19 15.29
N TRP A 24 59.70 -54.84 14.42
CA TRP A 24 60.30 -55.78 13.45
C TRP A 24 61.16 -56.84 14.14
N GLU A 25 61.86 -56.47 15.23
CA GLU A 25 62.78 -57.34 15.99
C GLU A 25 62.31 -57.62 17.43
N SER A 26 61.01 -57.47 17.72
CA SER A 26 60.49 -57.66 19.08
C SER A 26 60.50 -59.15 19.48
N GLN A 27 60.99 -59.47 20.68
CA GLN A 27 61.10 -60.85 21.19
C GLN A 27 59.75 -61.53 21.51
N SER A 28 58.64 -60.79 21.53
CA SER A 28 57.33 -61.33 21.94
C SER A 28 56.30 -61.41 20.81
N ASP A 29 56.48 -60.63 19.72
CA ASP A 29 55.64 -60.66 18.51
C ASP A 29 56.34 -59.89 17.36
N PRO A 30 57.30 -60.50 16.63
CA PRO A 30 58.03 -59.83 15.56
C PRO A 30 57.19 -59.76 14.27
N LEU A 31 57.13 -58.57 13.65
CA LEU A 31 56.42 -58.35 12.37
C LEU A 31 57.02 -59.14 11.18
N ALA A 32 58.23 -59.67 11.33
CA ALA A 32 58.89 -60.56 10.37
C ALA A 32 59.48 -61.78 11.10
N ALA A 33 58.62 -62.64 11.64
CA ALA A 33 59.05 -63.90 12.24
C ALA A 33 59.83 -64.75 11.21
N LEU A 34 61.05 -65.19 11.56
CA LEU A 34 61.82 -66.14 10.77
C LEU A 34 61.03 -67.46 10.68
N SER A 35 61.08 -68.11 9.52
CA SER A 35 60.44 -69.43 9.38
C SER A 35 61.23 -70.48 10.17
N ALA A 36 60.56 -71.54 10.63
CA ALA A 36 61.23 -72.63 11.36
C ALA A 36 62.42 -73.24 10.60
N GLN A 37 62.38 -73.25 9.27
CA GLN A 37 63.50 -73.68 8.43
C GLN A 37 64.69 -72.70 8.44
N GLN A 38 64.43 -71.39 8.55
CA GLN A 38 65.49 -70.38 8.62
C GLN A 38 66.19 -70.40 9.98
N GLU A 39 65.45 -70.63 11.07
CA GLU A 39 66.03 -70.85 12.40
C GLU A 39 66.87 -72.13 12.44
N GLU A 40 66.39 -73.24 11.85
CA GLU A 40 67.15 -74.50 11.73
C GLU A 40 68.47 -74.31 10.96
N HIS A 41 68.47 -73.56 9.86
CA HIS A 41 69.70 -73.26 9.11
C HIS A 41 70.68 -72.38 9.90
N LEU A 42 70.17 -71.43 10.69
CA LEU A 42 70.99 -70.60 11.59
C LEU A 42 71.60 -71.44 12.72
N GLU A 43 70.87 -72.39 13.30
CA GLU A 43 71.41 -73.33 14.29
C GLU A 43 72.47 -74.25 13.67
N VAL A 44 72.26 -74.77 12.45
CA VAL A 44 73.26 -75.58 11.74
C VAL A 44 74.54 -74.79 11.45
N LEU A 45 74.44 -73.54 11.02
CA LEU A 45 75.60 -72.67 10.80
C LEU A 45 76.36 -72.34 12.10
N THR A 46 75.62 -72.16 13.20
CA THR A 46 76.21 -71.87 14.51
C THR A 46 76.91 -73.12 15.09
N ASN A 47 76.37 -74.31 14.86
CA ASN A 47 76.98 -75.58 15.26
C ASN A 47 78.23 -75.93 14.44
N LEU A 48 78.20 -75.68 13.12
CA LEU A 48 79.38 -75.85 12.25
C LEU A 48 80.55 -74.93 12.63
N TRP A 49 80.24 -73.72 13.12
CA TRP A 49 81.26 -72.77 13.60
C TRP A 49 81.89 -73.21 14.93
N ASN A 50 81.13 -73.86 15.81
CA ASN A 50 81.62 -74.29 17.12
C ASN A 50 82.38 -75.63 17.10
N ASP A 51 82.19 -76.47 16.08
CA ASP A 51 82.90 -77.77 15.94
C ASP A 51 84.35 -77.64 15.44
N ASP A 52 84.72 -76.53 14.78
CA ASP A 52 86.06 -76.33 14.17
C ASP A 52 87.15 -75.91 15.20
N GLU A 53 86.79 -75.48 16.41
CA GLU A 53 87.76 -75.07 17.45
C GLU A 53 88.29 -76.22 18.33
N MET A 54 87.74 -77.44 18.29
CA MET A 54 88.12 -78.53 19.21
C MET A 54 88.99 -79.67 18.61
N MET A 55 89.34 -79.66 17.33
CA MET A 55 90.00 -80.81 16.66
C MET A 55 91.49 -80.64 16.34
N VAL A 56 92.19 -79.65 16.90
CA VAL A 56 93.66 -79.56 16.85
C VAL A 56 94.26 -80.01 18.19
N THR A 57 94.44 -81.33 18.39
CA THR A 57 95.51 -81.96 19.21
C THR A 57 95.25 -83.45 19.48
N SER A 58 95.93 -84.35 18.75
CA SER A 58 96.65 -85.53 19.31
C SER A 58 96.89 -86.63 18.24
N GLY A 59 98.15 -87.07 18.16
CA GLY A 59 98.64 -88.20 17.34
C GLY A 59 99.32 -87.77 16.04
N TYR A 60 100.56 -87.26 15.99
CA TYR A 60 101.83 -87.84 16.45
C TYR A 60 102.01 -89.31 16.03
N THR A 61 102.86 -89.54 15.03
CA THR A 61 104.19 -90.19 15.14
C THR A 61 104.56 -90.83 13.80
N ARG A 62 105.81 -91.03 13.35
CA ARG A 62 107.19 -90.76 13.80
C ARG A 62 108.00 -91.87 13.09
N THR A 63 109.07 -91.50 12.38
CA THR A 63 110.37 -92.24 12.40
C THR A 63 110.37 -93.62 11.72
N GLU A 64 110.99 -93.75 10.55
CA GLU A 64 112.45 -93.90 10.37
C GLU A 64 112.92 -95.36 10.46
N VAL A 65 113.84 -95.65 9.54
CA VAL A 65 114.98 -96.56 9.69
C VAL A 65 114.69 -98.05 9.52
N TYR A 66 115.00 -98.49 8.30
CA TYR A 66 115.62 -99.77 8.03
C TYR A 66 116.83 -99.98 8.94
N THR A 67 116.68 -100.77 10.00
CA THR A 67 117.73 -101.73 10.38
C THR A 67 117.45 -103.00 9.62
N ALA A 68 118.11 -103.11 8.46
CA ALA A 68 118.51 -104.39 7.93
C ALA A 68 119.47 -105.04 8.94
N VAL A 69 118.95 -105.99 9.71
CA VAL A 69 119.71 -107.16 10.14
C VAL A 69 119.09 -108.26 9.29
N GLU A 70 119.73 -108.64 8.18
CA GLU A 70 120.64 -109.79 8.23
C GLU A 70 120.05 -110.94 9.07
N ASP A 71 118.96 -111.53 8.61
CA ASP A 71 119.02 -112.97 8.34
C ASP A 71 118.80 -113.08 6.83
N ARG A 72 119.85 -112.89 6.04
CA ARG A 72 120.82 -113.94 5.69
C ARG A 72 120.13 -115.23 5.30
N THR A 73 120.60 -115.74 4.18
CA THR A 73 120.37 -117.08 3.65
C THR A 73 119.02 -117.28 2.96
N GLU A 74 118.94 -117.56 1.67
CA GLU A 74 119.91 -117.72 0.60
C GLU A 74 119.08 -117.42 -0.66
N VAL A 75 119.39 -116.35 -1.40
CA VAL A 75 119.05 -116.41 -2.83
C VAL A 75 120.05 -117.42 -3.36
N GLU A 76 119.60 -118.68 -3.45
CA GLU A 76 120.17 -119.64 -4.36
C GLU A 76 120.05 -118.98 -5.73
N LYS A 77 121.07 -118.18 -6.08
CA LYS A 77 121.17 -117.54 -7.39
C LYS A 77 121.47 -118.68 -8.35
N GLN A 78 120.39 -119.34 -8.77
CA GLN A 78 120.44 -120.43 -9.72
C GLN A 78 121.25 -119.95 -10.91
N LEU A 79 122.24 -120.76 -11.30
CA LEU A 79 122.83 -120.61 -12.61
C LEU A 79 121.69 -120.66 -13.65
N PRO A 80 121.73 -119.80 -14.69
CA PRO A 80 120.83 -119.93 -15.82
C PRO A 80 120.84 -121.39 -16.33
N PRO A 81 119.68 -122.03 -16.57
CA PRO A 81 119.62 -123.45 -16.97
C PRO A 81 120.27 -123.73 -18.33
N ASP A 82 120.42 -122.72 -19.18
CA ASP A 82 121.35 -122.82 -20.30
C ASP A 82 122.75 -122.52 -19.74
N GLY A 83 123.38 -123.55 -19.17
CA GLY A 83 124.66 -123.44 -18.48
C GLY A 83 125.65 -122.51 -19.18
N LEU A 84 126.33 -121.68 -18.40
CA LEU A 84 127.21 -120.61 -18.86
C LEU A 84 128.38 -121.17 -19.69
N GLN A 85 128.37 -120.91 -21.00
CA GLN A 85 129.43 -121.37 -21.92
C GLN A 85 130.49 -120.29 -22.23
N ASN A 86 130.29 -119.02 -21.84
CA ASN A 86 131.22 -117.93 -22.14
C ASN A 86 131.56 -117.03 -20.95
N MET A 87 132.84 -116.68 -20.80
CA MET A 87 133.39 -115.75 -19.79
C MET A 87 132.72 -114.36 -19.81
N SER A 88 132.24 -113.94 -20.99
CA SER A 88 131.56 -112.66 -21.17
C SER A 88 130.24 -112.57 -20.40
N ASP A 89 129.52 -113.69 -20.27
CA ASP A 89 128.21 -113.70 -19.62
C ASP A 89 128.33 -113.51 -18.10
N PHE A 90 129.46 -113.91 -17.51
CA PHE A 90 129.73 -113.71 -16.09
C PHE A 90 129.98 -112.25 -15.71
N LEU A 91 130.75 -111.50 -16.52
CA LEU A 91 131.08 -110.10 -16.24
C LEU A 91 129.86 -109.19 -16.32
N LEU A 92 128.95 -109.47 -17.25
CA LEU A 92 127.73 -108.68 -17.43
C LEU A 92 126.79 -108.83 -16.23
N TRP A 93 126.72 -110.03 -15.67
CA TRP A 93 126.01 -110.28 -14.42
C TRP A 93 126.65 -109.54 -13.23
N PHE A 94 127.99 -109.51 -13.13
CA PHE A 94 128.68 -108.83 -12.05
C PHE A 94 128.46 -107.30 -12.05
N VAL A 95 128.52 -106.65 -13.22
CA VAL A 95 128.32 -105.19 -13.34
C VAL A 95 126.93 -104.76 -12.89
N ASN A 96 125.89 -105.50 -13.28
CA ASN A 96 124.51 -105.19 -12.88
C ASN A 96 124.30 -105.27 -11.36
N VAL A 97 125.01 -106.16 -10.68
CA VAL A 97 124.90 -106.27 -9.22
C VAL A 97 125.54 -105.05 -8.55
N ASN A 98 126.62 -104.49 -9.10
CA ASN A 98 127.31 -103.35 -8.50
C ASN A 98 126.53 -102.03 -8.69
N THR A 99 125.92 -101.82 -9.86
CA THR A 99 125.10 -100.63 -10.12
C THR A 99 123.84 -100.56 -9.26
N GLU A 100 123.26 -101.70 -8.88
CA GLU A 100 122.09 -101.72 -8.00
C GLU A 100 122.42 -101.24 -6.57
N ILE A 101 123.68 -101.38 -6.13
CA ILE A 101 124.11 -101.00 -4.77
C ILE A 101 124.27 -99.48 -4.66
N GLU A 102 124.89 -98.83 -5.65
CA GLU A 102 125.11 -97.37 -5.64
C GLU A 102 123.78 -96.59 -5.66
N LEU A 103 122.81 -97.07 -6.46
CA LEU A 103 121.51 -96.41 -6.63
C LEU A 103 120.67 -96.41 -5.33
N ARG A 104 120.91 -97.36 -4.43
CA ARG A 104 120.22 -97.42 -3.13
C ARG A 104 120.78 -96.43 -2.10
N GLY A 105 122.00 -95.90 -2.27
CA GLY A 105 122.63 -94.95 -1.34
C GLY A 105 122.04 -93.53 -1.35
N ASP A 106 121.67 -93.01 -2.52
CA ASP A 106 121.38 -91.57 -2.72
C ASP A 106 119.88 -91.18 -2.74
N ALA A 107 118.97 -92.12 -2.47
CA ALA A 107 117.53 -91.92 -2.63
C ALA A 107 116.91 -90.86 -1.69
N ASN A 108 117.49 -90.63 -0.51
CA ASN A 108 116.89 -89.77 0.51
C ASN A 108 117.03 -88.25 0.21
N TYR A 109 118.14 -87.80 -0.39
CA TYR A 109 118.36 -86.38 -0.70
C TYR A 109 117.46 -85.88 -1.84
N HIS A 110 117.20 -86.75 -2.83
CA HIS A 110 116.29 -86.43 -3.94
C HIS A 110 114.86 -86.14 -3.46
N LYS A 111 114.38 -86.87 -2.44
CA LYS A 111 113.05 -86.62 -1.85
C LYS A 111 112.92 -85.23 -1.21
N TYR A 112 113.94 -84.76 -0.50
CA TYR A 112 113.87 -83.47 0.20
C TYR A 112 113.88 -82.27 -0.77
N LEU A 113 114.71 -82.34 -1.82
CA LEU A 113 114.77 -81.28 -2.83
C LEU A 113 113.44 -81.12 -3.60
N GLN A 114 112.76 -82.23 -3.85
CA GLN A 114 111.43 -82.24 -4.46
C GLN A 114 110.39 -81.51 -3.60
N GLN A 115 110.46 -81.66 -2.27
CA GLN A 115 109.51 -81.03 -1.34
C GLN A 115 109.66 -79.50 -1.30
N LEU A 116 110.89 -78.99 -1.36
CA LEU A 116 111.15 -77.53 -1.39
C LEU A 116 110.69 -76.89 -2.70
N GLN A 117 110.90 -77.57 -3.83
CA GLN A 117 110.39 -77.10 -5.13
C GLN A 117 108.86 -77.03 -5.14
N GLN A 118 108.19 -78.00 -4.51
CA GLN A 118 106.73 -77.99 -4.35
C GLN A 118 106.24 -76.78 -3.55
N ARG A 119 106.86 -76.47 -2.41
CA ARG A 119 106.44 -75.33 -1.57
C ARG A 119 106.65 -73.98 -2.24
N LYS A 120 107.73 -73.82 -3.01
CA LYS A 120 107.92 -72.59 -3.81
C LYS A 120 106.83 -72.43 -4.87
N ALA A 121 106.42 -73.52 -5.52
CA ALA A 121 105.34 -73.51 -6.49
C ALA A 121 103.99 -73.14 -5.84
N GLU A 122 103.70 -73.66 -4.64
CA GLU A 122 102.48 -73.33 -3.89
C GLU A 122 102.38 -71.82 -3.56
N CYS A 123 103.47 -71.20 -3.07
CA CYS A 123 103.46 -69.76 -2.77
C CYS A 123 103.30 -68.89 -4.02
N ALA A 124 103.94 -69.27 -5.15
CA ALA A 124 103.79 -68.56 -6.41
C ALA A 124 102.34 -68.63 -6.92
N HIS A 125 101.71 -69.81 -6.78
CA HIS A 125 100.30 -69.99 -7.14
C HIS A 125 99.36 -69.13 -6.30
N MET A 126 99.61 -69.01 -4.99
CA MET A 126 98.78 -68.18 -4.11
C MET A 126 98.88 -66.68 -4.45
N LEU A 127 100.08 -66.19 -4.77
CA LEU A 127 100.26 -64.81 -5.22
C LEU A 127 99.52 -64.53 -6.52
N GLU A 128 99.58 -65.46 -7.48
CA GLU A 128 98.84 -65.37 -8.72
C GLU A 128 97.32 -65.32 -8.46
N GLN A 129 96.80 -66.17 -7.58
CA GLN A 129 95.38 -66.15 -7.20
C GLN A 129 94.95 -64.82 -6.57
N ILE A 130 95.79 -64.21 -5.72
CA ILE A 130 95.49 -62.91 -5.10
C ILE A 130 95.48 -61.80 -6.15
N SER A 131 96.42 -61.78 -7.10
CA SER A 131 96.37 -60.81 -8.20
C SER A 131 95.09 -60.96 -9.04
N VAL A 132 94.70 -62.19 -9.36
CA VAL A 132 93.46 -62.47 -10.10
C VAL A 132 92.23 -62.01 -9.32
N ALA A 133 92.22 -62.18 -7.99
CA ALA A 133 91.10 -61.72 -7.15
C ALA A 133 91.01 -60.19 -7.10
N MET A 134 92.14 -59.48 -7.01
CA MET A 134 92.17 -58.02 -7.05
C MET A 134 91.71 -57.47 -8.40
N ASP A 135 92.15 -58.07 -9.50
CA ASP A 135 91.70 -57.70 -10.84
C ASP A 135 90.19 -57.90 -10.99
N ARG A 136 89.65 -59.02 -10.49
CA ARG A 136 88.20 -59.27 -10.45
C ARG A 136 87.43 -58.25 -9.61
N LEU A 137 87.96 -57.85 -8.46
CA LEU A 137 87.30 -56.85 -7.62
C LEU A 137 87.28 -55.47 -8.28
N SER A 138 88.38 -55.11 -8.95
CA SER A 138 88.45 -53.86 -9.72
C SER A 138 87.44 -53.86 -10.87
N ALA A 139 87.32 -54.98 -11.61
CA ALA A 139 86.32 -55.15 -12.65
C ALA A 139 84.90 -55.05 -12.09
N LEU A 140 84.62 -55.69 -10.95
CA LEU A 140 83.31 -55.63 -10.30
C LEU A 140 82.94 -54.21 -9.85
N SER A 141 83.91 -53.44 -9.33
CA SER A 141 83.66 -52.06 -8.94
C SER A 141 83.32 -51.16 -10.14
N ALA A 142 84.01 -51.34 -11.27
CA ALA A 142 83.74 -50.64 -12.51
C ALA A 142 82.37 -51.04 -13.10
N GLU A 143 82.01 -52.33 -13.04
CA GLU A 143 80.69 -52.81 -13.44
C GLU A 143 79.58 -52.24 -12.55
N TYR A 144 79.77 -52.18 -11.23
CA TYR A 144 78.80 -51.59 -10.31
C TYR A 144 78.57 -50.10 -10.59
N GLU A 145 79.65 -49.32 -10.80
CA GLU A 145 79.52 -47.90 -11.11
C GLU A 145 78.85 -47.67 -12.47
N PHE A 146 79.18 -48.49 -13.47
CA PHE A 146 78.50 -48.49 -14.76
C PHE A 146 77.00 -48.79 -14.62
N VAL A 147 76.64 -49.83 -13.88
CA VAL A 147 75.24 -50.19 -13.63
C VAL A 147 74.51 -49.09 -12.87
N SER A 148 75.11 -48.53 -11.82
CA SER A 148 74.51 -47.45 -11.03
C SER A 148 74.22 -46.20 -11.88
N GLN A 149 75.18 -45.77 -12.70
CA GLN A 149 74.97 -44.63 -13.60
C GLN A 149 73.89 -44.91 -14.64
N LYS A 150 73.88 -46.12 -15.23
CA LYS A 150 72.85 -46.51 -16.20
C LYS A 150 71.45 -46.62 -15.56
N THR A 151 71.34 -47.19 -14.37
CA THR A 151 70.06 -47.29 -13.64
C THR A 151 69.56 -45.92 -13.20
N SER A 152 70.43 -45.02 -12.74
CA SER A 152 70.03 -43.64 -12.41
C SER A 152 69.55 -42.88 -13.65
N ALA A 153 70.26 -43.00 -14.78
CA ALA A 153 69.85 -42.38 -16.04
C ALA A 153 68.52 -42.97 -16.55
N LEU A 154 68.31 -44.27 -16.39
CA LEU A 154 67.05 -44.94 -16.74
C LEU A 154 65.90 -44.49 -15.84
N ASN A 155 66.12 -44.40 -14.52
CA ASN A 155 65.10 -43.93 -13.58
C ASN A 155 64.71 -42.47 -13.88
N MET A 156 65.69 -41.58 -14.12
CA MET A 156 65.40 -40.20 -14.52
C MET A 156 64.62 -40.11 -15.83
N ALA A 157 64.99 -40.91 -16.84
CA ALA A 157 64.27 -40.97 -18.11
C ALA A 157 62.85 -41.52 -17.93
N SER A 158 62.68 -42.52 -17.05
CA SER A 158 61.37 -43.09 -16.72
C SER A 158 60.49 -42.09 -15.98
N GLU A 159 61.02 -41.33 -15.02
CA GLU A 159 60.28 -40.27 -14.32
C GLU A 159 59.84 -39.17 -15.29
N GLN A 160 60.73 -38.73 -16.19
CA GLN A 160 60.38 -37.77 -17.24
C GLN A 160 59.27 -38.29 -18.16
N LEU A 161 59.32 -39.57 -18.54
CA LEU A 161 58.27 -40.20 -19.35
C LEU A 161 56.94 -40.32 -18.61
N ILE A 162 56.97 -40.60 -17.31
CA ILE A 162 55.76 -40.65 -16.47
C ILE A 162 55.14 -39.25 -16.35
N ASP A 163 55.96 -38.22 -16.13
CA ASP A 163 55.50 -36.83 -16.07
C ASP A 163 54.90 -36.38 -17.42
N GLU A 164 55.53 -36.73 -18.53
CA GLU A 164 54.99 -36.45 -19.87
C GLU A 164 53.70 -37.23 -20.12
N GLN A 165 53.64 -38.50 -19.73
CA GLN A 165 52.42 -39.30 -19.83
C GLN A 165 51.28 -38.68 -19.03
N GLN A 166 51.54 -38.23 -17.80
CA GLN A 166 50.53 -37.58 -16.96
C GLN A 166 50.04 -36.28 -17.60
N LYS A 167 50.94 -35.43 -18.09
CA LYS A 167 50.58 -34.19 -18.81
C LYS A 167 49.76 -34.46 -20.07
N LEU A 168 50.15 -35.48 -20.85
CA LEU A 168 49.41 -35.88 -22.05
C LEU A 168 48.03 -36.44 -21.69
N GLN A 169 47.92 -37.19 -20.59
CA GLN A 169 46.65 -37.71 -20.10
C GLN A 169 45.72 -36.58 -19.63
N GLU A 170 46.26 -35.59 -18.89
CA GLU A 170 45.53 -34.39 -18.48
C GLU A 170 45.05 -33.59 -19.69
N LEU A 171 45.91 -33.40 -20.69
CA LEU A 171 45.55 -32.73 -21.93
C LEU A 171 44.49 -33.50 -22.72
N SER A 172 44.61 -34.84 -22.80
CA SER A 172 43.63 -35.70 -23.45
C SER A 172 42.26 -35.59 -22.78
N ASN A 173 42.22 -35.65 -21.45
CA ASN A 173 41.00 -35.49 -20.66
C ASN A 173 40.36 -34.11 -20.87
N GLU A 174 41.17 -33.05 -20.93
CA GLU A 174 40.69 -31.69 -21.17
C GLU A 174 40.12 -31.53 -22.59
N ILE A 175 40.79 -32.08 -23.61
CA ILE A 175 40.28 -32.10 -24.98
C ILE A 175 38.96 -32.87 -25.04
N GLN A 176 38.88 -34.03 -24.39
CA GLN A 176 37.65 -34.84 -24.36
C GLN A 176 36.51 -34.10 -23.67
N ARG A 177 36.78 -33.38 -22.58
CA ARG A 177 35.80 -32.56 -21.86
C ARG A 177 35.28 -31.42 -22.74
N ARG A 178 36.15 -30.72 -23.46
CA ARG A 178 35.75 -29.63 -24.38
C ARG A 178 34.94 -30.17 -25.56
N LEU A 179 35.40 -31.28 -26.15
CA LEU A 179 34.77 -31.89 -27.33
C LEU A 179 33.40 -32.52 -26.99
N HIS A 180 33.18 -32.92 -25.73
CA HIS A 180 31.90 -33.40 -25.25
C HIS A 180 30.76 -32.43 -25.62
N PHE A 181 30.91 -31.13 -25.33
CA PHE A 181 29.90 -30.09 -25.63
C PHE A 181 29.63 -29.91 -27.12
N PHE A 182 30.51 -30.32 -28.02
CA PHE A 182 30.27 -30.28 -29.47
C PHE A 182 29.61 -31.57 -29.99
N SER A 183 29.90 -32.71 -29.36
CA SER A 183 29.31 -34.02 -29.75
C SER A 183 27.84 -34.19 -29.34
N GLN A 184 27.36 -33.49 -28.30
CA GLN A 184 26.02 -33.72 -27.74
C GLN A 184 24.87 -33.26 -28.65
N VAL A 185 25.09 -32.34 -29.60
CA VAL A 185 24.03 -31.79 -30.48
C VAL A 185 23.25 -32.91 -31.18
N GLU A 186 23.95 -33.87 -31.78
CA GLU A 186 23.31 -34.89 -32.62
C GLU A 186 22.46 -35.84 -31.79
N LEU A 187 22.98 -36.25 -30.62
CA LEU A 187 22.27 -37.10 -29.68
C LEU A 187 21.01 -36.41 -29.12
N LEU A 188 21.13 -35.11 -28.79
CA LEU A 188 20.00 -34.32 -28.28
C LEU A 188 18.93 -34.11 -29.36
N ASN A 189 19.34 -33.79 -30.59
CA ASN A 189 18.43 -33.62 -31.71
C ASN A 189 17.68 -34.93 -32.04
N GLN A 190 18.38 -36.08 -32.01
CA GLN A 190 17.75 -37.39 -32.21
C GLN A 190 16.75 -37.74 -31.10
N ARG A 191 17.09 -37.47 -29.83
CA ARG A 191 16.16 -37.70 -28.70
C ARG A 191 14.92 -36.79 -28.79
N LEU A 192 15.08 -35.53 -29.15
CA LEU A 192 13.96 -34.58 -29.32
C LEU A 192 13.02 -34.95 -30.48
N GLN A 193 13.52 -35.66 -31.50
CA GLN A 193 12.70 -36.15 -32.61
C GLN A 193 11.93 -37.43 -32.28
N SER A 194 12.21 -38.08 -31.15
CA SER A 194 11.53 -39.34 -30.79
C SER A 194 10.06 -39.09 -30.38
N PRO A 195 9.08 -39.75 -31.02
CA PRO A 195 7.67 -39.55 -30.73
C PRO A 195 7.23 -40.12 -29.36
N THR A 196 8.08 -40.94 -28.74
CA THR A 196 7.85 -41.53 -27.41
C THR A 196 8.25 -40.61 -26.26
N LEU A 197 8.90 -39.47 -26.53
CA LEU A 197 9.35 -38.55 -25.49
C LEU A 197 8.17 -37.72 -24.95
N SER A 198 7.78 -38.01 -23.71
CA SER A 198 6.80 -37.17 -23.00
C SER A 198 7.48 -35.92 -22.42
N VAL A 199 6.90 -34.75 -22.68
CA VAL A 199 7.36 -33.47 -22.13
C VAL A 199 7.34 -33.43 -20.60
N ALA A 200 6.47 -34.21 -19.97
CA ALA A 200 6.35 -34.29 -18.50
C ALA A 200 7.38 -35.24 -17.85
N SER A 201 8.23 -35.91 -18.63
CA SER A 201 9.22 -36.88 -18.14
C SER A 201 10.51 -36.19 -17.66
N GLU A 202 11.17 -36.77 -16.65
CA GLU A 202 12.53 -36.36 -16.22
C GLU A 202 13.54 -36.46 -17.38
N ALA A 203 13.36 -37.40 -18.31
CA ALA A 203 14.23 -37.53 -19.49
C ALA A 203 14.20 -36.28 -20.40
N PHE A 204 13.04 -35.60 -20.49
CA PHE A 204 12.93 -34.35 -21.24
C PHE A 204 13.61 -33.19 -20.49
N ARG A 205 13.46 -33.16 -19.16
CA ARG A 205 14.16 -32.20 -18.29
C ARG A 205 15.68 -32.33 -18.40
N GLU A 206 16.21 -33.55 -18.42
CA GLU A 206 17.65 -33.79 -18.66
C GLU A 206 18.11 -33.32 -20.03
N CYS A 207 17.31 -33.51 -21.08
CA CYS A 207 17.62 -33.00 -22.40
C CYS A 207 17.70 -31.46 -22.39
N LEU A 208 16.76 -30.77 -21.73
CA LEU A 208 16.80 -29.32 -21.58
C LEU A 208 18.03 -28.86 -20.79
N ASN A 209 18.32 -29.48 -19.63
CA ASN A 209 19.52 -29.13 -18.85
C ASN A 209 20.79 -29.24 -19.69
N LYS A 210 20.95 -30.33 -20.46
CA LYS A 210 22.11 -30.52 -21.34
C LYS A 210 22.17 -29.46 -22.44
N ILE A 211 21.04 -29.04 -22.99
CA ILE A 211 20.98 -27.97 -23.99
C ILE A 211 21.40 -26.64 -23.35
N ASP A 212 20.86 -26.32 -22.18
CA ASP A 212 21.17 -25.09 -21.44
C ASP A 212 22.66 -25.04 -21.03
N ASP A 213 23.20 -26.15 -20.50
CA ASP A 213 24.62 -26.29 -20.15
C ASP A 213 25.54 -26.09 -21.36
N CYS A 214 25.18 -26.68 -22.52
CA CYS A 214 25.93 -26.50 -23.76
C CYS A 214 25.84 -25.07 -24.29
N LEU A 215 24.68 -24.42 -24.18
CA LEU A 215 24.50 -23.03 -24.60
C LEU A 215 25.29 -22.06 -23.71
N ASN A 216 25.28 -22.27 -22.40
CA ASN A 216 26.05 -21.47 -21.44
C ASN A 216 27.57 -21.63 -21.67
N TYR A 217 28.04 -22.88 -21.83
CA TYR A 217 29.46 -23.15 -22.11
C TYR A 217 29.94 -22.48 -23.41
N LEU A 218 29.13 -22.55 -24.47
CA LEU A 218 29.46 -21.89 -25.74
C LEU A 218 29.39 -20.36 -25.67
N ALA A 219 28.56 -19.81 -24.78
CA ALA A 219 28.49 -18.36 -24.54
C ALA A 219 29.71 -17.85 -23.76
N GLU A 220 30.25 -18.63 -22.83
CA GLU A 220 31.49 -18.34 -22.08
C GLU A 220 32.75 -18.45 -22.95
N HIS A 221 32.70 -19.25 -24.02
CA HIS A 221 33.83 -19.47 -24.93
C HIS A 221 33.55 -19.05 -26.39
N PRO A 222 33.31 -17.76 -26.68
CA PRO A 222 33.03 -17.26 -28.02
C PRO A 222 34.24 -17.33 -28.96
N ASN A 223 35.46 -17.50 -28.42
CA ASN A 223 36.71 -17.52 -29.18
C ASN A 223 36.93 -18.82 -29.98
N PHE A 224 36.13 -19.87 -29.75
CA PHE A 224 36.26 -21.11 -30.51
C PHE A 224 35.72 -20.97 -31.94
N LYS A 225 36.46 -21.51 -32.91
CA LYS A 225 36.17 -21.37 -34.34
C LYS A 225 34.73 -21.75 -34.73
N ASP A 226 34.24 -22.88 -34.23
CA ASP A 226 32.92 -23.41 -34.58
C ASP A 226 31.85 -23.10 -33.52
N ALA A 227 32.15 -22.32 -32.47
CA ALA A 227 31.20 -22.04 -31.39
C ALA A 227 29.91 -21.39 -31.90
N THR A 228 30.00 -20.46 -32.84
CA THR A 228 28.83 -19.77 -33.40
C THR A 228 27.91 -20.73 -34.16
N ALA A 229 28.47 -21.64 -34.95
CA ALA A 229 27.70 -22.64 -35.70
C ALA A 229 27.00 -23.64 -34.77
N TYR A 230 27.69 -24.12 -33.73
CA TYR A 230 27.10 -25.03 -32.74
C TYR A 230 26.09 -24.32 -31.84
N ASN A 231 26.31 -23.06 -31.46
CA ASN A 231 25.35 -22.26 -30.72
C ASN A 231 24.03 -22.15 -31.49
N LEU A 232 24.08 -21.92 -32.81
CA LEU A 232 22.89 -21.90 -33.66
C LEU A 232 22.19 -23.27 -33.70
N LYS A 233 22.93 -24.38 -33.81
CA LYS A 233 22.34 -25.73 -33.78
C LYS A 233 21.67 -26.04 -32.44
N TYR A 234 22.29 -25.63 -31.32
CA TYR A 234 21.69 -25.80 -29.99
C TYR A 234 20.45 -24.93 -29.81
N LYS A 235 20.45 -23.69 -30.30
CA LYS A 235 19.24 -22.85 -30.35
C LYS A 235 18.13 -23.47 -31.21
N GLN A 236 18.46 -24.11 -32.33
CA GLN A 236 17.45 -24.87 -33.09
C GLN A 236 16.90 -26.07 -32.31
N CYS A 237 17.73 -26.78 -31.54
CA CYS A 237 17.27 -27.85 -30.66
C CYS A 237 16.37 -27.31 -29.55
N LEU A 238 16.74 -26.16 -28.98
CA LEU A 238 15.93 -25.44 -27.99
C LEU A 238 14.57 -25.03 -28.58
N GLY A 239 14.55 -24.40 -29.76
CA GLY A 239 13.33 -24.05 -30.49
C GLY A 239 12.40 -25.24 -30.77
N LYS A 240 12.96 -26.42 -31.07
CA LYS A 240 12.19 -27.66 -31.20
C LYS A 240 11.61 -28.12 -29.85
N ALA A 241 12.41 -28.07 -28.79
CA ALA A 241 11.97 -28.47 -27.46
C ALA A 241 10.87 -27.55 -26.93
N THR A 242 11.01 -26.23 -27.11
CA THR A 242 9.98 -25.24 -26.75
C THR A 242 8.71 -25.41 -27.57
N ALA A 243 8.80 -25.77 -28.86
CA ALA A 243 7.63 -26.10 -29.69
C ALA A 243 6.90 -27.36 -29.20
N LEU A 244 7.61 -28.41 -28.76
CA LEU A 244 6.99 -29.59 -28.16
C LEU A 244 6.25 -29.24 -26.86
N VAL A 245 6.86 -28.42 -26.01
CA VAL A 245 6.24 -27.91 -24.78
C VAL A 245 4.98 -27.11 -25.09
N ARG A 246 5.06 -26.19 -26.07
CA ARG A 246 3.92 -25.41 -26.55
C ARG A 246 2.78 -26.31 -26.98
N ASN A 247 3.04 -27.24 -27.90
CA ASN A 247 2.03 -28.15 -28.44
C ASN A 247 1.39 -29.01 -27.34
N TYR A 248 2.18 -29.50 -26.39
CA TYR A 248 1.66 -30.28 -25.26
C TYR A 248 0.70 -29.47 -24.39
N ILE A 249 1.12 -28.28 -23.94
CA ILE A 249 0.29 -27.43 -23.06
C ILE A 249 -0.96 -26.95 -23.80
N VAL A 250 -0.81 -26.48 -25.04
CA VAL A 250 -1.93 -26.06 -25.91
C VAL A 250 -2.95 -27.20 -26.07
N ASN A 251 -2.50 -28.44 -26.32
CA ASN A 251 -3.41 -29.58 -26.44
C ASN A 251 -4.13 -29.90 -25.13
N VAL A 252 -3.44 -29.83 -23.99
CA VAL A 252 -4.07 -30.07 -22.67
C VAL A 252 -5.10 -28.99 -22.34
N ILE A 253 -4.80 -27.73 -22.63
CA ILE A 253 -5.73 -26.62 -22.43
C ILE A 253 -6.93 -26.76 -23.36
N ASN A 254 -6.73 -27.00 -24.66
CA ASN A 254 -7.83 -27.19 -25.61
C ASN A 254 -8.75 -28.35 -25.22
N GLN A 255 -8.19 -29.47 -24.76
CA GLN A 255 -8.98 -30.59 -24.23
C GLN A 255 -9.80 -30.18 -22.99
N ALA A 256 -9.25 -29.35 -22.11
CA ALA A 256 -9.99 -28.82 -20.97
C ALA A 256 -11.10 -27.86 -21.41
N THR A 257 -10.85 -26.99 -22.38
CA THR A 257 -11.83 -26.07 -22.97
C THR A 257 -12.98 -26.85 -23.62
N GLU A 258 -12.69 -27.83 -24.47
CA GLU A 258 -13.70 -28.67 -25.13
C GLU A 258 -14.53 -29.46 -24.12
N ALA A 259 -13.90 -30.02 -23.09
CA ALA A 259 -14.62 -30.73 -22.02
C ALA A 259 -15.54 -29.81 -21.19
N THR A 260 -15.29 -28.51 -21.22
CA THR A 260 -16.06 -27.49 -20.50
C THR A 260 -17.22 -26.95 -21.35
N LEU A 261 -16.99 -26.72 -22.65
CA LEU A 261 -18.02 -26.27 -23.61
C LEU A 261 -18.98 -27.39 -24.02
N HIS A 262 -18.47 -28.61 -24.13
CA HIS A 262 -19.24 -29.80 -24.48
C HIS A 262 -19.09 -30.86 -23.37
N PRO A 263 -19.75 -30.67 -22.21
CA PRO A 263 -19.80 -31.71 -21.20
C PRO A 263 -20.42 -32.95 -21.84
N ARG A 264 -19.63 -34.03 -21.96
CA ARG A 264 -20.01 -35.25 -22.68
C ARG A 264 -21.38 -35.71 -22.17
N ASN A 265 -22.35 -35.58 -23.07
CA ASN A 265 -23.78 -35.69 -22.83
C ASN A 265 -24.10 -37.02 -22.13
N ASN A 266 -24.49 -36.98 -20.86
CA ASN A 266 -25.08 -38.14 -20.20
C ASN A 266 -26.14 -37.81 -19.15
N SER A 267 -26.75 -36.62 -19.22
CA SER A 267 -27.96 -36.36 -18.45
C SER A 267 -28.70 -35.14 -19.01
N ASN A 268 -29.87 -35.40 -19.59
CA ASN A 268 -30.98 -34.45 -19.74
C ASN A 268 -31.47 -34.03 -18.34
N ASP A 269 -30.62 -33.36 -17.57
CA ASP A 269 -30.95 -33.00 -16.20
C ASP A 269 -31.09 -31.49 -16.11
N ALA A 270 -32.31 -31.06 -15.81
CA ALA A 270 -32.67 -29.66 -15.57
C ALA A 270 -31.87 -29.03 -14.41
N SER A 271 -31.04 -29.82 -13.71
CA SER A 271 -30.11 -29.42 -12.65
C SER A 271 -28.92 -28.57 -13.15
N LEU A 272 -28.56 -28.65 -14.44
CA LEU A 272 -27.54 -27.78 -15.07
C LEU A 272 -28.02 -26.34 -15.34
N GLN A 273 -29.29 -26.02 -15.04
CA GLN A 273 -29.82 -24.65 -15.15
C GLN A 273 -29.54 -23.79 -13.91
N ALA A 274 -29.05 -24.39 -12.82
CA ALA A 274 -28.61 -23.63 -11.65
C ALA A 274 -27.24 -22.97 -11.96
N PRO A 275 -27.10 -21.65 -11.81
CA PRO A 275 -25.87 -20.93 -12.16
C PRO A 275 -24.65 -21.48 -11.41
N ASP A 276 -24.79 -21.80 -10.12
CA ASP A 276 -23.70 -22.30 -9.27
C ASP A 276 -23.15 -23.66 -9.71
N ALA A 277 -24.02 -24.54 -10.25
CA ALA A 277 -23.60 -25.86 -10.73
C ALA A 277 -22.81 -25.77 -12.05
N ALA A 278 -23.12 -24.78 -12.89
CA ALA A 278 -22.39 -24.54 -14.14
C ALA A 278 -20.98 -23.99 -13.86
N PHE A 279 -20.84 -23.01 -12.95
CA PHE A 279 -19.52 -22.48 -12.56
C PHE A 279 -18.64 -23.55 -11.91
N ALA A 280 -19.20 -24.40 -11.04
CA ALA A 280 -18.44 -25.50 -10.45
C ALA A 280 -17.84 -26.45 -11.51
N LEU A 281 -18.57 -26.71 -12.61
CA LEU A 281 -18.06 -27.48 -13.74
C LEU A 281 -16.99 -26.70 -14.53
N TYR A 282 -17.20 -25.40 -14.76
CA TYR A 282 -16.25 -24.54 -15.47
C TYR A 282 -14.89 -24.45 -14.77
N TYR A 283 -14.86 -24.45 -13.44
CA TYR A 283 -13.62 -24.45 -12.67
C TYR A 283 -13.05 -25.87 -12.49
N GLY A 284 -13.88 -26.87 -12.17
CA GLY A 284 -13.42 -28.22 -11.84
C GLY A 284 -12.67 -28.92 -12.98
N LYS A 285 -13.11 -28.74 -14.24
CA LYS A 285 -12.42 -29.34 -15.40
C LYS A 285 -11.03 -28.74 -15.62
N TYR A 286 -10.89 -27.43 -15.54
CA TYR A 286 -9.59 -26.76 -15.65
C TYR A 286 -8.67 -27.10 -14.48
N GLN A 287 -9.20 -27.17 -13.25
CA GLN A 287 -8.42 -27.57 -12.08
C GLN A 287 -7.82 -28.98 -12.21
N SER A 288 -8.53 -29.92 -12.86
CA SER A 288 -8.00 -31.26 -13.14
C SER A 288 -6.85 -31.27 -14.17
N ALA A 289 -6.86 -30.32 -15.12
CA ALA A 289 -5.80 -30.13 -16.10
C ALA A 289 -4.58 -29.37 -15.52
N ALA A 290 -4.81 -28.55 -14.49
CA ALA A 290 -3.78 -27.72 -13.86
C ALA A 290 -2.58 -28.52 -13.37
N ALA A 291 -2.78 -29.69 -12.75
CA ALA A 291 -1.69 -30.51 -12.22
C ALA A 291 -0.67 -30.94 -13.30
N LYS A 292 -1.15 -31.19 -14.53
CA LYS A 292 -0.29 -31.59 -15.66
C LYS A 292 0.48 -30.41 -16.23
N VAL A 293 -0.20 -29.28 -16.41
CA VAL A 293 0.39 -28.05 -16.97
C VAL A 293 1.36 -27.43 -15.98
N LYS A 294 1.01 -27.37 -14.68
CA LYS A 294 1.83 -26.76 -13.62
C LYS A 294 3.23 -27.35 -13.56
N ARG A 295 3.38 -28.67 -13.64
CA ARG A 295 4.69 -29.33 -13.60
C ARG A 295 5.60 -28.84 -14.74
N VAL A 296 5.04 -28.68 -15.94
CA VAL A 296 5.79 -28.22 -17.12
C VAL A 296 5.99 -26.70 -17.08
N ALA A 297 5.01 -25.93 -16.62
CA ALA A 297 5.13 -24.48 -16.47
C ALA A 297 6.21 -24.10 -15.45
N GLN A 298 6.23 -24.72 -14.26
CA GLN A 298 7.26 -24.50 -13.24
C GLN A 298 8.68 -24.85 -13.75
N LEU A 299 8.77 -25.86 -14.62
CA LEU A 299 10.03 -26.25 -15.25
C LEU A 299 10.57 -25.14 -16.18
N ILE A 300 9.69 -24.40 -16.85
CA ILE A 300 10.07 -23.25 -17.70
C ILE A 300 10.33 -22.01 -16.83
N GLU A 301 9.49 -21.75 -15.82
CA GLU A 301 9.63 -20.63 -14.88
C GLU A 301 10.97 -20.68 -14.13
N SER A 302 11.36 -21.84 -13.59
CA SER A 302 12.66 -22.00 -12.93
C SER A 302 13.86 -21.75 -13.87
N ARG A 303 13.69 -21.98 -15.18
CA ARG A 303 14.73 -21.69 -16.18
C ARG A 303 14.76 -20.23 -16.59
N LEU A 304 13.63 -19.54 -16.56
CA LEU A 304 13.58 -18.09 -16.78
C LEU A 304 14.41 -17.33 -15.75
N GLU A 305 14.43 -17.81 -14.51
CA GLU A 305 15.25 -17.22 -13.44
C GLU A 305 16.75 -17.53 -13.60
N GLN A 306 17.10 -18.69 -14.16
CA GLN A 306 18.48 -19.17 -14.26
C GLN A 306 19.17 -18.82 -15.58
N SER A 307 18.42 -18.76 -16.67
CA SER A 307 18.91 -18.51 -18.02
C SER A 307 18.13 -17.35 -18.62
N ASN A 308 18.80 -16.22 -18.88
CA ASN A 308 18.26 -15.06 -19.60
C ASN A 308 18.03 -15.35 -21.10
N SER A 309 17.55 -16.54 -21.43
CA SER A 309 17.24 -16.96 -22.79
C SER A 309 15.88 -16.40 -23.20
N SER A 310 15.90 -15.47 -24.16
CA SER A 310 14.71 -14.82 -24.74
C SER A 310 13.64 -15.82 -25.23
N GLU A 311 14.07 -17.01 -25.69
CA GLU A 311 13.17 -18.06 -26.20
C GLU A 311 12.22 -18.62 -25.12
N TYR A 312 12.67 -18.79 -23.87
CA TYR A 312 11.80 -19.24 -22.78
C TYR A 312 10.81 -18.16 -22.35
N SER A 313 11.20 -16.89 -22.43
CA SER A 313 10.34 -15.75 -22.07
C SER A 313 9.19 -15.60 -23.06
N GLN A 314 9.51 -15.67 -24.36
CA GLN A 314 8.50 -15.69 -25.42
C GLN A 314 7.56 -16.89 -25.31
N LEU A 315 8.11 -18.08 -25.03
CA LEU A 315 7.29 -19.27 -24.83
C LEU A 315 6.30 -19.09 -23.67
N MET A 316 6.74 -18.56 -22.52
CA MET A 316 5.88 -18.35 -21.36
C MET A 316 4.76 -17.36 -21.66
N THR A 317 5.08 -16.22 -22.26
CA THR A 317 4.09 -15.22 -22.69
C THR A 317 3.05 -15.83 -23.62
N ASP A 318 3.48 -16.60 -24.62
CA ASP A 318 2.57 -17.24 -25.58
C ASP A 318 1.66 -18.28 -24.92
N LEU A 319 2.18 -19.05 -23.96
CA LEU A 319 1.40 -20.03 -23.19
C LEU A 319 0.34 -19.35 -22.32
N GLN A 320 0.73 -18.28 -21.62
CA GLN A 320 -0.19 -17.50 -20.78
C GLN A 320 -1.28 -16.84 -21.62
N GLN A 321 -0.93 -16.22 -22.75
CA GLN A 321 -1.90 -15.62 -23.68
C GLN A 321 -2.86 -16.67 -24.25
N HIS A 322 -2.34 -17.83 -24.66
CA HIS A 322 -3.20 -18.90 -25.20
C HIS A 322 -4.16 -19.44 -24.14
N TYR A 323 -3.68 -19.67 -22.91
CA TYR A 323 -4.53 -20.06 -21.78
C TYR A 323 -5.66 -19.06 -21.55
N LEU A 324 -5.33 -17.77 -21.45
CA LEU A 324 -6.30 -16.70 -21.21
C LEU A 324 -7.30 -16.56 -22.36
N ALA A 325 -6.86 -16.70 -23.62
CA ALA A 325 -7.75 -16.66 -24.78
C ALA A 325 -8.78 -17.80 -24.77
N GLN A 326 -8.33 -19.02 -24.46
CA GLN A 326 -9.23 -20.17 -24.32
C GLN A 326 -10.19 -20.00 -23.14
N ARG A 327 -9.69 -19.47 -22.02
CA ARG A 327 -10.51 -19.20 -20.84
C ARG A 327 -11.57 -18.11 -21.10
N ALA A 328 -11.21 -17.05 -21.83
CA ALA A 328 -12.13 -15.99 -22.25
C ALA A 328 -13.27 -16.51 -23.13
N SER A 329 -12.99 -17.46 -24.03
CA SER A 329 -14.00 -18.10 -24.88
C SER A 329 -15.11 -18.78 -24.06
N VAL A 330 -14.76 -19.36 -22.89
CA VAL A 330 -15.73 -20.02 -21.99
C VAL A 330 -16.36 -19.03 -21.01
N MET A 331 -15.55 -18.19 -20.37
CA MET A 331 -15.98 -17.38 -19.24
C MET A 331 -16.73 -16.13 -19.66
N SER A 332 -16.32 -15.44 -20.74
CA SER A 332 -16.99 -14.19 -21.16
C SER A 332 -18.47 -14.39 -21.51
N PRO A 333 -18.87 -15.43 -22.26
CA PRO A 333 -20.29 -15.72 -22.49
C PRO A 333 -21.05 -16.11 -21.22
N ALA A 334 -20.45 -16.92 -20.34
CA ALA A 334 -21.05 -17.37 -19.09
C ALA A 334 -21.30 -16.21 -18.11
N VAL A 335 -20.33 -15.31 -17.97
CA VAL A 335 -20.44 -14.09 -17.16
C VAL A 335 -21.50 -13.16 -17.74
N ASN A 336 -21.51 -12.93 -19.06
CA ASN A 336 -22.54 -12.10 -19.69
C ASN A 336 -23.94 -12.67 -19.44
N GLN A 337 -24.15 -13.97 -19.64
CA GLN A 337 -25.44 -14.60 -19.38
C GLN A 337 -25.86 -14.48 -17.91
N SER A 338 -24.92 -14.67 -16.98
CA SER A 338 -25.18 -14.54 -15.53
C SER A 338 -25.55 -13.12 -15.15
N ILE A 339 -24.84 -12.10 -15.66
CA ILE A 339 -25.17 -10.69 -15.44
C ILE A 339 -26.55 -10.35 -16.04
N GLN A 340 -26.89 -10.85 -17.24
CA GLN A 340 -28.23 -10.65 -17.80
C GLN A 340 -29.32 -11.33 -16.95
N ASN A 341 -29.02 -12.49 -16.34
CA ASN A 341 -29.94 -13.15 -15.41
C ASN A 341 -30.15 -12.32 -14.13
N VAL A 342 -29.08 -11.77 -13.53
CA VAL A 342 -29.17 -10.87 -12.37
C VAL A 342 -29.98 -9.62 -12.73
N LYS A 343 -29.75 -9.05 -13.91
CA LYS A 343 -30.53 -7.93 -14.45
C LYS A 343 -32.02 -8.27 -14.61
N ASN A 344 -32.34 -9.47 -15.06
CA ASN A 344 -33.72 -9.93 -15.21
C ASN A 344 -34.39 -10.24 -13.86
N ALA A 345 -33.61 -10.65 -12.85
CA ALA A 345 -34.08 -10.92 -11.49
C ALA A 345 -34.43 -9.63 -10.73
N HIS A 346 -33.58 -8.60 -10.84
CA HIS A 346 -33.76 -7.32 -10.14
C HIS A 346 -34.45 -6.26 -11.02
N LYS A 347 -35.60 -6.61 -11.61
CA LYS A 347 -36.39 -5.64 -12.38
C LYS A 347 -36.98 -4.56 -11.47
N GLY A 348 -36.42 -3.35 -11.54
CA GLY A 348 -36.94 -2.15 -10.87
C GLY A 348 -36.12 -1.68 -9.68
N ASP A 349 -35.21 -2.51 -9.14
CA ASP A 349 -34.29 -2.11 -8.08
C ASP A 349 -32.86 -2.00 -8.62
N HIS A 350 -32.46 -0.77 -8.92
CA HIS A 350 -31.13 -0.46 -9.46
C HIS A 350 -30.01 -0.67 -8.43
N CYS A 351 -30.28 -0.44 -7.15
CA CYS A 351 -29.27 -0.54 -6.08
C CYS A 351 -28.92 -2.02 -5.83
N SER A 352 -29.94 -2.87 -5.70
CA SER A 352 -29.73 -4.32 -5.53
C SER A 352 -29.10 -4.97 -6.77
N LEU A 353 -29.43 -4.49 -7.96
CA LEU A 353 -28.77 -4.93 -9.20
C LEU A 353 -27.27 -4.61 -9.18
N THR A 354 -26.89 -3.37 -8.87
CA THR A 354 -25.47 -2.97 -8.82
C THR A 354 -24.72 -3.78 -7.75
N ARG A 355 -25.25 -3.90 -6.53
CA ARG A 355 -24.62 -4.71 -5.46
C ARG A 355 -24.39 -6.15 -5.91
N SER A 356 -25.42 -6.81 -6.41
CA SER A 356 -25.36 -8.22 -6.79
C SER A 356 -24.44 -8.46 -7.99
N ALA A 357 -24.48 -7.58 -8.99
CA ALA A 357 -23.65 -7.71 -10.18
C ALA A 357 -22.17 -7.42 -9.90
N CYS A 358 -21.87 -6.41 -9.06
CA CYS A 358 -20.51 -6.13 -8.62
C CYS A 358 -19.96 -7.24 -7.71
N ALA A 359 -20.73 -7.69 -6.71
CA ALA A 359 -20.30 -8.77 -5.81
C ALA A 359 -20.02 -10.08 -6.57
N PHE A 360 -20.90 -10.43 -7.52
CA PHE A 360 -20.68 -11.57 -8.41
C PHE A 360 -19.36 -11.44 -9.18
N LEU A 361 -19.06 -10.27 -9.75
CA LEU A 361 -17.84 -10.05 -10.51
C LEU A 361 -16.57 -10.05 -9.65
N VAL A 362 -16.66 -9.52 -8.42
CA VAL A 362 -15.56 -9.59 -7.45
C VAL A 362 -15.20 -11.06 -7.19
N HIS A 363 -16.19 -11.92 -6.95
CA HIS A 363 -15.97 -13.35 -6.75
C HIS A 363 -15.39 -14.03 -8.00
N VAL A 364 -15.92 -13.74 -9.20
CA VAL A 364 -15.39 -14.29 -10.45
C VAL A 364 -13.93 -13.87 -10.67
N CYS A 365 -13.57 -12.61 -10.41
CA CYS A 365 -12.20 -12.13 -10.53
C CYS A 365 -11.25 -12.86 -9.56
N GLN A 366 -11.67 -13.04 -8.31
CA GLN A 366 -10.91 -13.78 -7.31
C GLN A 366 -10.73 -15.26 -7.69
N ASP A 367 -11.79 -15.91 -8.17
CA ASP A 367 -11.75 -17.32 -8.58
C ASP A 367 -10.91 -17.54 -9.84
N GLU A 368 -11.00 -16.65 -10.83
CA GLU A 368 -10.14 -16.69 -12.03
C GLU A 368 -8.67 -16.46 -11.69
N GLN A 369 -8.37 -15.51 -10.80
CA GLN A 369 -7.01 -15.27 -10.34
C GLN A 369 -6.47 -16.49 -9.57
N ARG A 370 -7.27 -17.08 -8.67
CA ARG A 370 -6.90 -18.30 -7.96
C ARG A 370 -6.65 -19.46 -8.91
N LEU A 371 -7.49 -19.62 -9.95
CA LEU A 371 -7.31 -20.66 -10.95
C LEU A 371 -6.03 -20.41 -11.76
N TYR A 372 -5.76 -19.18 -12.19
CA TYR A 372 -4.56 -18.82 -12.93
C TYR A 372 -3.29 -19.22 -12.16
N TYR A 373 -3.22 -18.90 -10.87
CA TYR A 373 -2.06 -19.26 -10.02
C TYR A 373 -1.94 -20.77 -9.71
N GLN A 374 -2.95 -21.58 -10.04
CA GLN A 374 -2.79 -23.03 -10.05
C GLN A 374 -2.02 -23.52 -11.27
N PHE A 375 -2.04 -22.79 -12.39
CA PHE A 375 -1.31 -23.14 -13.62
C PHE A 375 0.10 -22.53 -13.65
N PHE A 376 0.22 -21.24 -13.33
CA PHE A 376 1.46 -20.45 -13.45
C PHE A 376 1.85 -19.86 -12.08
N GLY A 377 3.14 -19.83 -11.77
CA GLY A 377 3.66 -19.18 -10.55
C GLY A 377 3.89 -17.68 -10.71
N THR A 378 4.03 -17.21 -11.95
CA THR A 378 4.31 -15.81 -12.28
C THR A 378 3.05 -15.03 -12.66
N GLY A 379 2.85 -13.86 -12.03
CA GLY A 379 1.77 -12.94 -12.38
C GLY A 379 2.02 -12.30 -13.74
N ALA A 380 1.03 -12.35 -14.64
CA ALA A 380 1.13 -11.78 -15.97
C ALA A 380 0.30 -10.50 -16.11
N THR A 381 0.84 -9.48 -16.78
CA THR A 381 0.07 -8.30 -17.22
C THR A 381 -1.10 -8.67 -18.13
N HIS A 382 -1.01 -9.79 -18.84
CA HIS A 382 -2.12 -10.30 -19.64
C HIS A 382 -3.33 -10.74 -18.80
N LEU A 383 -3.13 -11.13 -17.53
CA LEU A 383 -4.22 -11.51 -16.63
C LEU A 383 -5.09 -10.30 -16.29
N THR A 384 -4.50 -9.14 -16.03
CA THR A 384 -5.28 -7.93 -15.71
C THR A 384 -6.12 -7.50 -16.91
N VAL A 385 -5.55 -7.51 -18.13
CA VAL A 385 -6.30 -7.21 -19.37
C VAL A 385 -7.47 -8.18 -19.59
N TYR A 386 -7.27 -9.47 -19.29
CA TYR A 386 -8.35 -10.46 -19.36
C TYR A 386 -9.48 -10.16 -18.36
N LEU A 387 -9.13 -9.89 -17.10
CA LEU A 387 -10.10 -9.56 -16.05
C LEU A 387 -10.83 -8.23 -16.34
N GLU A 388 -10.15 -7.24 -16.92
CA GLU A 388 -10.76 -5.99 -17.39
C GLU A 388 -11.79 -6.26 -18.49
N GLY A 389 -11.51 -7.19 -19.40
CA GLY A 389 -12.46 -7.63 -20.42
C GLY A 389 -13.74 -8.23 -19.82
N LEU A 390 -13.63 -9.03 -18.75
CA LEU A 390 -14.80 -9.54 -18.02
C LEU A 390 -15.56 -8.42 -17.29
N CYS A 391 -14.83 -7.49 -16.67
CA CYS A 391 -15.42 -6.34 -15.97
C CYS A 391 -16.11 -5.36 -16.92
N THR A 392 -15.64 -5.24 -18.16
CA THR A 392 -16.26 -4.41 -19.20
C THR A 392 -17.69 -4.86 -19.49
N ILE A 393 -18.02 -6.15 -19.36
CA ILE A 393 -19.38 -6.67 -19.53
C ILE A 393 -20.35 -6.07 -18.49
N LEU A 394 -19.89 -5.89 -17.26
CA LEU A 394 -20.65 -5.22 -16.20
C LEU A 394 -20.87 -3.75 -16.55
N TYR A 395 -19.83 -3.06 -17.00
CA TYR A 395 -19.92 -1.67 -17.42
C TYR A 395 -20.93 -1.47 -18.55
N ASP A 396 -20.84 -2.27 -19.62
CA ASP A 396 -21.76 -2.22 -20.76
C ASP A 396 -23.21 -2.54 -20.37
N THR A 397 -23.40 -3.37 -19.34
CA THR A 397 -24.73 -3.68 -18.83
C THR A 397 -25.30 -2.57 -17.96
N LEU A 398 -24.51 -2.01 -17.03
CA LEU A 398 -24.98 -1.03 -16.04
C LEU A 398 -25.07 0.40 -16.61
N ARG A 399 -24.17 0.79 -17.50
CA ARG A 399 -24.09 2.15 -18.04
C ARG A 399 -25.40 2.64 -18.68
N PRO A 400 -26.10 1.85 -19.53
CA PRO A 400 -27.39 2.27 -20.06
C PRO A 400 -28.43 2.56 -18.97
N PHE A 401 -28.43 1.82 -17.84
CA PHE A 401 -29.36 2.08 -16.75
C PHE A 401 -29.03 3.39 -16.04
N ILE A 402 -27.75 3.61 -15.71
CA ILE A 402 -27.29 4.82 -15.01
C ILE A 402 -27.72 6.09 -15.76
N ILE A 403 -27.58 6.10 -17.10
CA ILE A 403 -27.97 7.23 -17.94
C ILE A 403 -29.48 7.53 -17.85
N HIS A 404 -30.32 6.51 -17.68
CA HIS A 404 -31.78 6.66 -17.64
C HIS A 404 -32.34 6.91 -16.23
N ILE A 405 -31.54 6.74 -15.17
CA ILE A 405 -32.00 7.05 -13.81
C ILE A 405 -32.24 8.55 -13.68
N ASN A 406 -33.42 8.86 -13.14
CA ASN A 406 -33.89 10.22 -12.92
C ASN A 406 -33.87 10.64 -11.45
N HIS A 407 -33.97 9.67 -10.53
CA HIS A 407 -34.03 9.91 -9.10
C HIS A 407 -32.63 10.16 -8.53
N LEU A 408 -32.46 11.31 -7.86
CA LEU A 408 -31.19 11.70 -7.26
C LEU A 408 -30.81 10.75 -6.12
N GLU A 409 -31.81 10.26 -5.38
CA GLU A 409 -31.68 9.27 -4.31
C GLU A 409 -30.95 8.01 -4.78
N THR A 410 -31.44 7.42 -5.87
CA THR A 410 -30.94 6.15 -6.39
C THR A 410 -29.51 6.31 -6.92
N LEU A 411 -29.21 7.42 -7.59
CA LEU A 411 -27.85 7.72 -8.04
C LEU A 411 -26.88 7.91 -6.87
N ALA A 412 -27.29 8.61 -5.82
CA ALA A 412 -26.47 8.82 -4.63
C ALA A 412 -26.20 7.50 -3.90
N GLU A 413 -27.20 6.61 -3.80
CA GLU A 413 -27.00 5.29 -3.23
C GLU A 413 -26.06 4.42 -4.08
N ILE A 414 -26.20 4.43 -5.41
CA ILE A 414 -25.28 3.73 -6.32
C ILE A 414 -23.84 4.26 -6.17
N CYS A 415 -23.65 5.58 -6.06
CA CYS A 415 -22.33 6.15 -5.74
C CYS A 415 -21.79 5.63 -4.41
N SER A 416 -22.62 5.57 -3.37
CA SER A 416 -22.24 5.04 -2.06
C SER A 416 -21.86 3.56 -2.12
N ILE A 417 -22.61 2.74 -2.86
CA ILE A 417 -22.33 1.32 -3.07
C ILE A 417 -20.99 1.14 -3.77
N LEU A 418 -20.77 1.84 -4.88
CA LEU A 418 -19.53 1.71 -5.64
C LEU A 418 -18.31 2.20 -4.84
N ARG A 419 -18.44 3.33 -4.13
CA ARG A 419 -17.34 3.92 -3.36
C ARG A 419 -17.04 3.17 -2.07
N ILE A 420 -18.05 2.96 -1.22
CA ILE A 420 -17.87 2.44 0.14
C ILE A 420 -17.87 0.90 0.11
N GLU A 421 -18.93 0.30 -0.41
CA GLU A 421 -19.09 -1.17 -0.36
C GLU A 421 -18.12 -1.85 -1.33
N MET A 422 -17.93 -1.36 -2.55
CA MET A 422 -17.11 -2.05 -3.56
C MET A 422 -15.63 -1.64 -3.53
N LEU A 423 -15.33 -0.35 -3.67
CA LEU A 423 -13.94 0.13 -3.74
C LEU A 423 -13.24 0.16 -2.38
N GLU A 424 -13.86 0.71 -1.34
CA GLU A 424 -13.23 0.78 -0.01
C GLU A 424 -13.19 -0.59 0.70
N GLU A 425 -14.28 -1.36 0.70
CA GLU A 425 -14.31 -2.64 1.43
C GLU A 425 -13.61 -3.78 0.69
N HIS A 426 -13.92 -4.03 -0.59
CA HIS A 426 -13.41 -5.20 -1.30
C HIS A 426 -12.02 -4.97 -1.91
N VAL A 427 -11.80 -3.83 -2.59
CA VAL A 427 -10.53 -3.58 -3.29
C VAL A 427 -9.38 -3.29 -2.31
N GLN A 428 -9.61 -2.58 -1.20
CA GLN A 428 -8.53 -2.34 -0.22
C GLN A 428 -8.06 -3.62 0.49
N GLN A 429 -8.94 -4.63 0.62
CA GLN A 429 -8.56 -5.91 1.19
C GLN A 429 -7.67 -6.74 0.26
N ASN A 430 -7.84 -6.61 -1.07
CA ASN A 430 -7.09 -7.39 -2.07
C ASN A 430 -6.66 -6.53 -3.29
N PRO A 431 -5.73 -5.57 -3.12
CA PRO A 431 -5.41 -4.58 -4.15
C PRO A 431 -4.75 -5.18 -5.40
N SER A 432 -3.90 -6.22 -5.25
CA SER A 432 -3.21 -6.86 -6.37
C SER A 432 -4.08 -7.80 -7.20
N GLY A 433 -5.22 -8.23 -6.65
CA GLY A 433 -6.13 -9.16 -7.34
C GLY A 433 -7.33 -8.51 -8.02
N LEU A 434 -7.74 -7.35 -7.50
CA LEU A 434 -8.94 -6.65 -7.96
C LEU A 434 -8.62 -5.35 -8.72
N GLU A 435 -7.38 -5.14 -9.15
CA GLU A 435 -6.97 -3.95 -9.90
C GLU A 435 -7.85 -3.73 -11.14
N ALA A 436 -8.07 -4.78 -11.94
CA ALA A 436 -8.92 -4.74 -13.13
C ALA A 436 -10.37 -4.31 -12.82
N PHE A 437 -10.95 -4.87 -11.75
CA PHE A 437 -12.28 -4.50 -11.28
C PHE A 437 -12.30 -3.06 -10.77
N ALA A 438 -11.27 -2.63 -10.04
CA ALA A 438 -11.15 -1.28 -9.52
C ALA A 438 -11.12 -0.24 -10.64
N THR A 439 -10.39 -0.49 -11.74
CA THR A 439 -10.36 0.39 -12.91
C THR A 439 -11.76 0.61 -13.48
N ILE A 440 -12.50 -0.47 -13.72
CA ILE A 440 -13.85 -0.39 -14.29
C ILE A 440 -14.87 0.19 -13.29
N ALA A 441 -14.78 -0.17 -12.00
CA ALA A 441 -15.64 0.37 -10.97
C ALA A 441 -15.43 1.88 -10.77
N ASN A 442 -14.19 2.37 -10.88
CA ASN A 442 -13.88 3.80 -10.86
C ASN A 442 -14.46 4.52 -12.08
N GLN A 443 -14.34 3.95 -13.28
CA GLN A 443 -14.97 4.52 -14.49
C GLN A 443 -16.49 4.59 -14.34
N LEU A 444 -17.11 3.52 -13.84
CA LEU A 444 -18.55 3.49 -13.58
C LEU A 444 -18.95 4.53 -12.52
N LEU A 445 -18.15 4.66 -11.45
CA LEU A 445 -18.39 5.66 -10.40
C LEU A 445 -18.34 7.08 -10.96
N GLN A 446 -17.39 7.39 -11.85
CA GLN A 446 -17.31 8.69 -12.54
C GLN A 446 -18.57 8.96 -13.37
N ASP A 447 -19.01 8.00 -14.19
CA ASP A 447 -20.25 8.13 -14.98
C ASP A 447 -21.49 8.37 -14.09
N VAL A 448 -21.59 7.67 -12.95
CA VAL A 448 -22.68 7.88 -11.97
C VAL A 448 -22.57 9.26 -11.33
N GLN A 449 -21.38 9.71 -10.95
CA GLN A 449 -21.14 11.01 -10.34
C GLN A 449 -21.47 12.16 -11.31
N GLU A 450 -21.04 12.07 -12.57
CA GLU A 450 -21.40 13.04 -13.61
C GLU A 450 -22.91 13.12 -13.79
N ARG A 451 -23.58 11.96 -13.85
CA ARG A 451 -25.03 11.90 -13.94
C ARG A 451 -25.71 12.47 -12.70
N LEU A 452 -25.19 12.19 -11.51
CA LEU A 452 -25.68 12.72 -10.23
C LEU A 452 -25.58 14.24 -10.20
N VAL A 453 -24.44 14.81 -10.60
CA VAL A 453 -24.22 16.26 -10.68
C VAL A 453 -25.17 16.91 -11.68
N PHE A 454 -25.33 16.33 -12.87
CA PHE A 454 -26.27 16.82 -13.88
C PHE A 454 -27.72 16.82 -13.35
N ARG A 455 -28.15 15.72 -12.73
CA ARG A 455 -29.50 15.62 -12.14
C ARG A 455 -29.66 16.54 -10.94
N ALA A 456 -28.62 16.75 -10.14
CA ALA A 456 -28.63 17.72 -9.05
C ALA A 456 -28.82 19.14 -9.58
N HIS A 457 -28.10 19.56 -10.62
CA HIS A 457 -28.27 20.88 -11.21
C HIS A 457 -29.69 21.08 -11.76
N LEU A 458 -30.26 20.09 -12.46
CA LEU A 458 -31.66 20.12 -12.90
C LEU A 458 -32.64 20.19 -11.73
N TYR A 459 -32.37 19.47 -10.64
CA TYR A 459 -33.15 19.53 -9.41
C TYR A 459 -33.08 20.93 -8.78
N LEU A 460 -31.91 21.55 -8.70
CA LEU A 460 -31.77 22.91 -8.17
C LEU A 460 -32.54 23.93 -9.03
N GLN A 461 -32.50 23.80 -10.35
CA GLN A 461 -33.21 24.69 -11.26
C GLN A 461 -34.74 24.53 -11.17
N SER A 462 -35.23 23.29 -11.16
CA SER A 462 -36.68 23.01 -11.16
C SER A 462 -37.33 23.18 -9.78
N ASP A 463 -36.71 22.64 -8.73
CA ASP A 463 -37.30 22.52 -7.40
C ASP A 463 -36.92 23.63 -6.41
N ILE A 464 -35.93 24.48 -6.74
CA ILE A 464 -35.53 25.64 -5.92
C ILE A 464 -35.70 26.95 -6.69
N GLN A 465 -35.07 27.10 -7.85
CA GLN A 465 -35.10 28.37 -8.60
C GLN A 465 -36.49 28.68 -9.15
N ASN A 466 -37.11 27.71 -9.82
CA ASN A 466 -38.44 27.85 -10.41
C ASN A 466 -39.57 27.42 -9.48
N TYR A 467 -39.28 27.25 -8.19
CA TYR A 467 -40.28 26.85 -7.22
C TYR A 467 -41.31 27.97 -7.02
N ASN A 468 -42.58 27.68 -7.34
CA ASN A 468 -43.67 28.60 -7.05
C ASN A 468 -44.26 28.25 -5.68
N PRO A 469 -44.15 29.13 -4.67
CA PRO A 469 -44.68 28.87 -3.34
C PRO A 469 -46.20 28.74 -3.37
N SER A 470 -46.72 27.71 -2.71
CA SER A 470 -48.17 27.52 -2.54
C SER A 470 -48.72 28.53 -1.52
N THR A 471 -50.03 28.78 -1.55
CA THR A 471 -50.67 29.67 -0.57
C THR A 471 -50.48 29.22 0.88
N GLY A 472 -50.39 27.90 1.12
CA GLY A 472 -50.05 27.33 2.43
C GLY A 472 -48.59 27.48 2.85
N ASP A 473 -47.65 27.62 1.90
CA ASP A 473 -46.22 27.85 2.17
C ASP A 473 -45.94 29.32 2.51
N LEU A 474 -46.82 30.23 2.06
CA LEU A 474 -46.79 31.67 2.33
C LEU A 474 -47.64 32.09 3.54
N ALA A 475 -48.28 31.13 4.23
CA ALA A 475 -49.21 31.37 5.35
C ALA A 475 -48.50 31.77 6.66
N TYR A 476 -47.59 32.74 6.58
CA TYR A 476 -46.93 33.39 7.72
C TYR A 476 -47.64 34.72 8.02
N PRO A 477 -47.82 35.14 9.28
CA PRO A 477 -47.44 34.47 10.53
C PRO A 477 -48.43 33.40 11.06
N GLU A 478 -49.60 33.24 10.45
CA GLU A 478 -50.70 32.36 10.94
C GLU A 478 -50.24 30.92 11.27
N LYS A 479 -49.34 30.36 10.45
CA LYS A 479 -48.74 29.04 10.69
C LYS A 479 -47.91 28.98 11.98
N LEU A 480 -47.19 30.06 12.30
CA LEU A 480 -46.39 30.15 13.52
C LEU A 480 -47.28 30.36 14.76
N GLU A 481 -48.31 31.18 14.66
CA GLU A 481 -49.26 31.42 15.78
C GLU A 481 -50.05 30.16 16.11
N MET A 482 -50.51 29.42 15.10
CA MET A 482 -51.19 28.14 15.29
C MET A 482 -50.27 27.15 16.02
N MET A 483 -49.00 27.07 15.62
CA MET A 483 -48.04 26.17 16.27
C MET A 483 -47.64 26.61 17.67
N GLU A 484 -47.51 27.91 17.93
CA GLU A 484 -47.32 28.42 19.28
C GLU A 484 -48.52 28.07 20.18
N SER A 485 -49.75 28.17 19.67
CA SER A 485 -50.95 27.76 20.43
C SER A 485 -51.00 26.25 20.72
N ILE A 486 -50.54 25.42 19.78
CA ILE A 486 -50.41 23.97 19.97
C ILE A 486 -49.29 23.65 20.96
N ALA A 487 -48.15 24.35 20.87
CA ALA A 487 -47.03 24.18 21.79
C ALA A 487 -47.43 24.55 23.23
N LEU A 488 -48.09 25.69 23.41
CA LEU A 488 -48.57 26.17 24.71
C LEU A 488 -49.64 25.24 25.31
N SER A 489 -50.45 24.57 24.50
CA SER A 489 -51.42 23.56 24.98
C SER A 489 -50.77 22.21 25.30
N LEU A 490 -49.66 21.85 24.66
CA LEU A 490 -48.87 20.65 24.97
C LEU A 490 -47.94 20.82 26.17
N GLN A 491 -47.55 22.05 26.51
CA GLN A 491 -46.63 22.36 27.62
C GLN A 491 -47.32 22.40 28.99
N GLU A 492 -48.65 22.24 29.04
CA GLU A 492 -49.33 21.95 30.30
C GLU A 492 -48.99 20.52 30.78
N PRO A 493 -48.54 20.32 32.03
CA PRO A 493 -48.56 19.00 32.62
C PRO A 493 -50.02 18.60 32.76
N VAL A 494 -50.49 17.72 31.87
CA VAL A 494 -51.78 17.05 32.01
C VAL A 494 -51.77 16.37 33.38
N GLN A 495 -52.46 16.96 34.36
CA GLN A 495 -52.96 16.20 35.49
C GLN A 495 -53.98 15.21 34.93
N LEU A 496 -53.48 14.05 34.51
CA LEU A 496 -54.27 12.90 34.09
C LEU A 496 -55.15 12.47 35.26
N ARG A 497 -56.38 12.97 35.30
CA ARG A 497 -57.47 12.19 35.87
C ARG A 497 -57.64 10.97 34.97
N ARG A 498 -57.09 9.85 35.45
CA ARG A 498 -57.42 8.51 34.96
C ARG A 498 -58.94 8.36 34.99
N SER A 499 -59.54 8.11 33.82
CA SER A 499 -60.60 7.12 33.61
C SER A 499 -60.92 6.97 32.12
N ASP A 500 -60.90 5.72 31.68
CA ASP A 500 -61.65 5.13 30.56
C ASP A 500 -61.32 5.52 29.11
N SER A 501 -60.60 4.64 28.40
CA SER A 501 -61.26 3.61 27.57
C SER A 501 -60.27 2.81 26.72
N ARG A 502 -60.41 1.48 26.78
CA ARG A 502 -59.78 0.48 25.91
C ARG A 502 -60.54 0.39 24.58
N ALA A 503 -59.93 0.79 23.47
CA ALA A 503 -60.18 0.41 22.07
C ALA A 503 -59.34 1.39 21.20
N SER A 504 -58.46 1.03 20.27
CA SER A 504 -58.49 -0.05 19.29
C SER A 504 -57.06 -0.41 18.86
N MET A 505 -56.81 -1.69 18.61
CA MET A 505 -55.70 -2.15 17.79
C MET A 505 -56.07 -1.98 16.31
N MET A 506 -55.18 -1.43 15.49
CA MET A 506 -54.78 -1.90 14.14
C MET A 506 -53.84 -0.89 13.45
N SER A 507 -52.63 -1.38 13.17
CA SER A 507 -51.62 -1.03 12.14
C SER A 507 -51.44 0.42 11.63
N SER A 508 -50.22 0.92 11.80
CA SER A 508 -49.39 1.46 10.70
C SER A 508 -47.93 1.49 11.18
N GLU A 509 -47.09 0.64 10.58
CA GLU A 509 -45.64 0.64 10.74
C GLU A 509 -45.05 1.81 9.96
N ALA A 510 -44.42 2.77 10.66
CA ALA A 510 -43.35 3.63 10.14
C ALA A 510 -42.76 4.45 11.29
N GLU A 511 -41.46 4.25 11.53
CA GLU A 511 -40.48 5.17 12.15
C GLU A 511 -40.99 6.19 13.18
N SER A 512 -40.97 5.87 14.49
CA SER A 512 -41.13 6.92 15.53
C SER A 512 -40.65 6.57 16.94
N VAL A 513 -39.72 5.63 17.13
CA VAL A 513 -39.31 5.24 18.50
C VAL A 513 -38.09 6.00 19.03
N ASP A 514 -37.39 6.79 18.20
CA ASP A 514 -36.17 7.50 18.65
C ASP A 514 -36.38 9.00 18.94
N THR A 515 -37.61 9.51 18.80
CA THR A 515 -37.91 10.95 18.91
C THR A 515 -38.28 11.40 20.33
N ALA A 516 -38.57 10.49 21.26
CA ALA A 516 -39.08 10.86 22.59
C ALA A 516 -37.97 11.26 23.59
N TYR A 517 -36.74 10.77 23.43
CA TYR A 517 -35.65 11.03 24.39
C TYR A 517 -34.76 12.25 24.06
N LYS A 518 -34.92 12.86 22.87
CA LYS A 518 -34.19 14.09 22.46
C LYS A 518 -34.97 15.40 22.67
N VAL A 519 -36.20 15.35 23.19
CA VAL A 519 -37.05 16.54 23.38
C VAL A 519 -36.55 17.47 24.50
N LYS A 520 -35.65 17.00 25.38
CA LYS A 520 -35.17 17.81 26.52
C LYS A 520 -34.08 18.84 26.19
N GLN A 521 -33.57 18.90 24.96
CA GLN A 521 -32.48 19.82 24.60
C GLN A 521 -32.73 20.74 23.39
N MET A 522 -33.91 20.70 22.76
CA MET A 522 -34.25 21.65 21.70
C MET A 522 -35.18 22.74 22.23
N ASN A 523 -34.69 23.98 22.22
CA ASN A 523 -35.48 25.16 22.54
C ASN A 523 -36.51 25.38 21.42
N SER A 524 -37.79 25.15 21.73
CA SER A 524 -38.99 25.44 20.93
C SER A 524 -39.39 24.40 19.85
N PRO A 525 -40.67 23.98 19.79
CA PRO A 525 -41.22 23.07 18.76
C PRO A 525 -41.28 23.69 17.35
N ALA A 526 -40.79 24.93 17.19
CA ALA A 526 -40.62 25.62 15.93
C ALA A 526 -39.50 25.03 15.03
N ASP A 527 -38.66 24.15 15.60
CA ASP A 527 -37.50 23.52 14.95
C ASP A 527 -37.77 22.14 14.34
N LEU A 528 -39.04 21.72 14.25
CA LEU A 528 -39.38 20.54 13.44
C LEU A 528 -39.13 20.83 11.96
N HIS A 529 -38.42 19.93 11.27
CA HIS A 529 -38.17 19.95 9.82
C HIS A 529 -39.44 20.17 8.95
N GLY A 530 -40.64 20.02 9.51
CA GLY A 530 -41.93 20.32 8.85
C GLY A 530 -42.29 21.81 8.74
N MET A 531 -41.57 22.70 9.45
CA MET A 531 -41.82 24.15 9.42
C MET A 531 -40.87 24.92 8.51
N TRP A 532 -39.77 24.30 8.10
CA TRP A 532 -38.83 24.94 7.20
C TRP A 532 -39.49 25.23 5.86
N TYR A 533 -39.19 26.39 5.30
CA TYR A 533 -39.58 26.70 3.93
C TYR A 533 -39.12 25.57 2.98
N PRO A 534 -40.00 25.03 2.10
CA PRO A 534 -39.72 23.84 1.33
C PRO A 534 -38.41 23.87 0.55
N THR A 535 -38.03 25.02 -0.02
CA THR A 535 -36.78 25.12 -0.77
C THR A 535 -35.55 25.01 0.12
N VAL A 536 -35.55 25.58 1.33
CA VAL A 536 -34.48 25.43 2.32
C VAL A 536 -34.30 23.96 2.69
N ARG A 537 -35.40 23.25 2.97
CA ARG A 537 -35.36 21.81 3.28
C ARG A 537 -34.80 21.00 2.12
N ARG A 538 -35.30 21.24 0.90
CA ARG A 538 -34.86 20.55 -0.32
C ARG A 538 -33.37 20.79 -0.60
N THR A 539 -32.89 22.03 -0.47
CA THR A 539 -31.46 22.38 -0.59
C THR A 539 -30.62 21.61 0.41
N LEU A 540 -30.96 21.63 1.70
CA LEU A 540 -30.16 20.97 2.74
C LEU A 540 -30.12 19.44 2.60
N VAL A 541 -31.26 18.81 2.27
CA VAL A 541 -31.30 17.36 2.00
C VAL A 541 -30.45 17.01 0.78
N CYS A 542 -30.54 17.80 -0.30
CA CYS A 542 -29.71 17.63 -1.49
C CYS A 542 -28.22 17.73 -1.16
N LEU A 543 -27.79 18.79 -0.45
CA LEU A 543 -26.40 18.98 -0.03
C LEU A 543 -25.88 17.86 0.86
N SER A 544 -26.69 17.39 1.83
CA SER A 544 -26.28 16.31 2.73
C SER A 544 -25.97 15.00 2.01
N ARG A 545 -26.69 14.70 0.93
CA ARG A 545 -26.49 13.50 0.10
C ARG A 545 -25.31 13.65 -0.84
N LEU A 546 -25.21 14.81 -1.50
CA LEU A 546 -24.10 15.10 -2.42
C LEU A 546 -22.74 15.10 -1.71
N TYR A 547 -22.70 15.55 -0.45
CA TYR A 547 -21.47 15.63 0.34
C TYR A 547 -20.72 14.30 0.47
N ARG A 548 -21.44 13.17 0.55
CA ARG A 548 -20.83 11.84 0.68
C ARG A 548 -20.47 11.20 -0.67
N CYS A 549 -21.12 11.63 -1.74
CA CYS A 549 -21.07 10.94 -3.03
C CYS A 549 -20.14 11.62 -4.05
N VAL A 550 -19.88 12.92 -3.86
CA VAL A 550 -19.20 13.77 -4.83
C VAL A 550 -17.87 14.29 -4.26
N ASP A 551 -16.87 14.45 -5.12
CA ASP A 551 -15.58 14.98 -4.72
C ASP A 551 -15.65 16.44 -4.26
N ARG A 552 -14.75 16.81 -3.34
CA ARG A 552 -14.72 18.13 -2.70
C ARG A 552 -14.84 19.32 -3.67
N PRO A 553 -14.08 19.43 -4.77
CA PRO A 553 -14.16 20.59 -5.66
C PRO A 553 -15.51 20.69 -6.39
N ILE A 554 -16.06 19.55 -6.82
CA ILE A 554 -17.36 19.51 -7.52
C ILE A 554 -18.48 19.85 -6.51
N PHE A 555 -18.39 19.31 -5.29
CA PHE A 555 -19.32 19.62 -4.22
C PHE A 555 -19.29 21.10 -3.84
N GLN A 556 -18.11 21.72 -3.75
CA GLN A 556 -17.96 23.15 -3.53
C GLN A 556 -18.76 23.93 -4.59
N GLY A 557 -18.52 23.67 -5.88
CA GLY A 557 -19.23 24.29 -7.02
C GLY A 557 -20.74 24.24 -6.89
N LEU A 558 -21.24 23.01 -6.73
CA LEU A 558 -22.67 22.74 -6.66
C LEU A 558 -23.31 23.33 -5.40
N SER A 559 -22.59 23.35 -4.28
CA SER A 559 -23.08 23.93 -3.02
C SER A 559 -23.23 25.45 -3.07
N GLN A 560 -22.29 26.15 -3.72
CA GLN A 560 -22.40 27.60 -3.92
C GLN A 560 -23.63 27.96 -4.75
N GLU A 561 -23.84 27.23 -5.86
CA GLU A 561 -25.01 27.43 -6.70
C GLU A 561 -26.31 27.14 -5.93
N ALA A 562 -26.38 26.00 -5.25
CA ALA A 562 -27.54 25.60 -4.47
C ALA A 562 -27.91 26.63 -3.38
N LEU A 563 -26.92 27.16 -2.66
CA LEU A 563 -27.13 28.17 -1.63
C LEU A 563 -27.57 29.50 -2.22
N LYS A 564 -26.95 29.95 -3.32
CA LYS A 564 -27.35 31.17 -4.03
C LYS A 564 -28.81 31.10 -4.50
N LEU A 565 -29.20 29.99 -5.13
CA LEU A 565 -30.57 29.78 -5.60
C LEU A 565 -31.56 29.69 -4.42
N CYS A 566 -31.16 29.06 -3.31
CA CYS A 566 -31.96 28.99 -2.09
C CYS A 566 -32.21 30.38 -1.50
N VAL A 567 -31.16 31.19 -1.33
CA VAL A 567 -31.27 32.57 -0.83
C VAL A 567 -32.17 33.43 -1.73
N GLN A 568 -32.03 33.30 -3.06
CA GLN A 568 -32.91 33.99 -4.01
C GLN A 568 -34.37 33.55 -3.87
N SER A 569 -34.63 32.25 -3.73
CA SER A 569 -35.97 31.70 -3.54
C SER A 569 -36.62 32.20 -2.24
N VAL A 570 -35.85 32.25 -1.15
CA VAL A 570 -36.30 32.78 0.15
C VAL A 570 -36.62 34.28 0.05
N SER A 571 -35.76 35.07 -0.60
CA SER A 571 -36.00 36.51 -0.78
C SER A 571 -37.24 36.79 -1.65
N GLN A 572 -37.48 36.00 -2.69
CA GLN A 572 -38.72 36.09 -3.49
C GLN A 572 -39.96 35.74 -2.66
N ALA A 573 -39.89 34.74 -1.79
CA ALA A 573 -40.98 34.39 -0.88
C ALA A 573 -41.22 35.50 0.15
N ALA A 574 -40.16 36.09 0.71
CA ALA A 574 -40.23 37.21 1.63
C ALA A 574 -40.91 38.43 0.99
N ALA A 575 -40.59 38.74 -0.27
CA ALA A 575 -41.24 39.81 -1.04
C ALA A 575 -42.74 39.54 -1.29
N LYS A 576 -43.14 38.28 -1.50
CA LYS A 576 -44.56 37.90 -1.62
C LYS A 576 -45.30 38.04 -0.29
N ILE A 577 -44.66 37.68 0.82
CA ILE A 577 -45.23 37.83 2.18
C ILE A 577 -45.37 39.31 2.55
N SER A 578 -44.35 40.13 2.26
CA SER A 578 -44.39 41.56 2.55
C SER A 578 -45.48 42.29 1.77
N ALA A 579 -45.76 41.87 0.52
CA ALA A 579 -46.87 42.38 -0.28
C ALA A 579 -48.25 41.94 0.23
N ALA A 580 -48.36 40.75 0.82
CA ALA A 580 -49.64 40.19 1.29
C ALA A 580 -50.06 40.68 2.68
N LYS A 581 -49.09 40.92 3.59
CA LYS A 581 -49.35 41.28 4.99
C LYS A 581 -48.61 42.53 5.42
N THR A 582 -47.40 42.38 5.98
CA THR A 582 -46.59 43.49 6.46
C THR A 582 -45.13 43.32 6.02
N PRO A 583 -44.39 44.42 5.79
CA PRO A 583 -42.97 44.37 5.44
C PRO A 583 -42.15 43.66 6.53
N ILE A 584 -42.49 43.89 7.79
CA ILE A 584 -41.85 43.26 8.96
C ILE A 584 -41.97 41.74 8.94
N ASP A 585 -43.15 41.20 8.63
CA ASP A 585 -43.36 39.74 8.60
C ASP A 585 -42.55 39.07 7.47
N GLY A 586 -42.37 39.77 6.35
CA GLY A 586 -41.53 39.32 5.24
C GLY A 586 -40.05 39.32 5.60
N GLU A 587 -39.56 40.40 6.22
CA GLU A 587 -38.16 40.51 6.67
C GLU A 587 -37.84 39.50 7.79
N LEU A 588 -38.72 39.34 8.78
CA LEU A 588 -38.55 38.35 9.85
C LEU A 588 -38.61 36.92 9.32
N PHE A 589 -39.43 36.66 8.30
CA PHE A 589 -39.43 35.37 7.59
C PHE A 589 -38.09 35.09 6.92
N GLU A 590 -37.51 36.07 6.22
CA GLU A 590 -36.20 35.92 5.58
C GLU A 590 -35.08 35.72 6.61
N ILE A 591 -35.05 36.54 7.68
CA ILE A 591 -34.07 36.42 8.79
C ILE A 591 -34.14 35.01 9.40
N LYS A 592 -35.34 34.51 9.70
CA LYS A 592 -35.53 33.16 10.28
C LYS A 592 -34.92 32.07 9.39
N HIS A 593 -35.24 32.08 8.10
CA HIS A 593 -34.80 31.02 7.18
C HIS A 593 -33.32 31.13 6.81
N LEU A 594 -32.75 32.34 6.76
CA LEU A 594 -31.31 32.53 6.59
C LEU A 594 -30.51 32.10 7.82
N LEU A 595 -31.03 32.31 9.03
CA LEU A 595 -30.41 31.79 10.27
C LEU A 595 -30.41 30.26 10.29
N ILE A 596 -31.52 29.63 9.92
CA ILE A 596 -31.61 28.16 9.79
C ILE A 596 -30.59 27.68 8.74
N LEU A 597 -30.54 28.31 7.57
CA LEU A 597 -29.59 27.94 6.51
C LEU A 597 -28.15 28.04 7.01
N ARG A 598 -27.79 29.14 7.69
CA ARG A 598 -26.46 29.38 8.27
C ARG A 598 -26.06 28.32 9.31
N GLU A 599 -26.98 27.94 10.18
CA GLU A 599 -26.71 26.93 11.22
C GLU A 599 -26.54 25.55 10.60
N GLN A 600 -27.41 25.17 9.66
CA GLN A 600 -27.41 23.84 9.05
C GLN A 600 -26.25 23.62 8.06
N ILE A 601 -25.63 24.69 7.55
CA ILE A 601 -24.42 24.55 6.72
C ILE A 601 -23.13 24.48 7.53
N ALA A 602 -23.13 24.86 8.81
CA ALA A 602 -21.94 24.88 9.66
C ALA A 602 -21.29 23.49 9.88
N PRO A 603 -22.04 22.36 9.98
CA PRO A 603 -21.45 21.02 10.13
C PRO A 603 -20.71 20.50 8.90
N PHE A 604 -20.97 21.04 7.70
CA PHE A 604 -20.25 20.64 6.50
C PHE A 604 -18.81 21.18 6.60
N ARG A 605 -17.86 20.30 6.96
CA ARG A 605 -16.42 20.60 7.04
C ARG A 605 -15.80 20.75 5.65
N VAL A 606 -16.34 21.65 4.83
CA VAL A 606 -15.85 21.98 3.50
C VAL A 606 -15.63 23.47 3.47
N ASP A 607 -14.44 23.89 3.03
CA ASP A 607 -14.20 25.28 2.69
C ASP A 607 -15.12 25.61 1.50
N PHE A 608 -16.24 26.30 1.75
CA PHE A 608 -17.17 26.77 0.71
C PHE A 608 -16.58 27.90 -0.15
N THR A 609 -15.26 27.99 -0.21
CA THR A 609 -14.49 28.99 -0.92
C THR A 609 -14.15 28.47 -2.31
N ILE A 610 -14.78 29.04 -3.32
CA ILE A 610 -14.43 28.76 -4.71
C ILE A 610 -13.59 29.91 -5.24
N LYS A 611 -12.53 29.55 -5.95
CA LYS A 611 -11.72 30.49 -6.72
C LYS A 611 -12.43 30.76 -8.06
N GLU A 612 -13.29 31.76 -8.10
CA GLU A 612 -13.78 32.26 -9.39
C GLU A 612 -12.76 33.24 -9.95
N THR A 613 -12.20 32.92 -11.12
CA THR A 613 -11.33 33.83 -11.88
C THR A 613 -12.20 34.80 -12.67
N SER A 614 -12.52 35.94 -12.09
CA SER A 614 -13.23 37.01 -12.79
C SER A 614 -12.23 37.96 -13.45
N LEU A 615 -12.59 38.48 -14.63
CA LEU A 615 -11.81 39.53 -15.29
C LEU A 615 -12.25 40.89 -14.74
N ASP A 616 -11.35 41.62 -14.08
CA ASP A 616 -11.61 42.95 -13.53
C ASP A 616 -11.44 44.01 -14.63
N PHE A 617 -12.57 44.55 -15.12
CA PHE A 617 -12.61 45.60 -16.13
C PHE A 617 -12.46 47.02 -15.54
N SER A 618 -12.26 47.17 -14.23
CA SER A 618 -12.19 48.48 -13.58
C SER A 618 -11.02 49.33 -14.12
N LYS A 619 -9.88 48.68 -14.41
CA LYS A 619 -8.71 49.33 -15.02
C LYS A 619 -8.92 49.62 -16.50
N VAL A 620 -9.63 48.76 -17.22
CA VAL A 620 -10.00 48.97 -18.63
C VAL A 620 -10.83 50.25 -18.78
N LYS A 621 -11.78 50.48 -17.87
CA LYS A 621 -12.60 51.70 -17.84
C LYS A 621 -11.76 52.96 -17.59
N THR A 622 -10.83 52.91 -16.64
CA THR A 622 -9.94 54.03 -16.30
C THR A 622 -8.92 54.30 -17.41
N ALA A 623 -8.34 53.25 -18.00
CA ALA A 623 -7.42 53.34 -19.13
C ALA A 623 -8.12 53.86 -20.40
N ALA A 624 -9.36 53.42 -20.66
CA ALA A 624 -10.18 53.94 -21.77
C ALA A 624 -10.52 55.43 -21.58
N PHE A 625 -10.83 55.85 -20.35
CA PHE A 625 -11.05 57.25 -20.01
C PHE A 625 -9.74 58.07 -20.16
N GLY A 626 -8.61 57.51 -19.76
CA GLY A 626 -7.28 58.07 -19.98
C GLY A 626 -6.94 58.25 -21.46
N LEU A 627 -7.29 57.29 -22.31
CA LEU A 627 -7.14 57.38 -23.77
C LEU A 627 -8.02 58.50 -24.36
N LEU A 628 -9.26 58.64 -23.87
CA LEU A 628 -10.18 59.70 -24.30
C LEU A 628 -9.68 61.09 -23.88
N GLN A 629 -9.15 61.22 -22.65
CA GLN A 629 -8.62 62.46 -22.11
C GLN A 629 -7.28 62.84 -22.76
N LYS A 630 -6.44 61.86 -23.11
CA LYS A 630 -5.14 62.03 -23.80
C LYS A 630 -5.24 61.88 -25.33
N ARG A 631 -6.41 62.13 -25.94
CA ARG A 631 -6.67 62.09 -27.40
C ARG A 631 -5.60 62.74 -28.28
N LYS A 632 -4.92 63.79 -27.79
CA LYS A 632 -3.90 64.53 -28.56
C LYS A 632 -2.55 63.80 -28.66
N GLN A 633 -2.36 62.71 -27.91
CA GLN A 633 -1.10 61.96 -27.80
C GLN A 633 -1.20 60.51 -28.33
N LEU A 634 -2.32 60.16 -29.01
CA LEU A 634 -2.61 58.81 -29.51
C LEU A 634 -1.57 58.24 -30.49
N PHE A 635 -0.84 59.10 -31.19
CA PHE A 635 0.18 58.71 -32.18
C PHE A 635 1.55 59.35 -31.88
N SER A 636 1.79 59.77 -30.64
CA SER A 636 3.11 60.24 -30.22
C SER A 636 4.14 59.11 -30.36
N MET A 637 5.26 59.38 -31.04
CA MET A 637 6.31 58.41 -31.35
C MET A 637 7.33 58.24 -30.20
N GLY A 638 6.98 58.63 -28.97
CA GLY A 638 7.80 58.50 -27.76
C GLY A 638 7.14 57.60 -26.69
N SER A 639 7.83 57.35 -25.58
CA SER A 639 7.41 56.45 -24.48
C SER A 639 6.09 56.83 -23.76
N ASN A 640 5.49 57.96 -24.11
CA ASN A 640 4.23 58.47 -23.56
C ASN A 640 3.10 58.38 -24.60
N ASN A 641 2.94 57.22 -25.23
CA ASN A 641 1.87 56.99 -26.20
C ASN A 641 0.63 56.46 -25.47
N ALA A 642 -0.47 57.23 -25.51
CA ALA A 642 -1.72 56.90 -24.82
C ALA A 642 -2.38 55.60 -25.32
N LEU A 643 -2.09 55.15 -26.55
CA LEU A 643 -2.57 53.89 -27.09
C LEU A 643 -1.77 52.69 -26.58
N LEU A 644 -0.44 52.84 -26.43
CA LEU A 644 0.39 51.84 -25.76
C LEU A 644 0.09 51.76 -24.26
N GLU A 645 -0.13 52.91 -23.60
CA GLU A 645 -0.58 52.98 -22.22
C GLU A 645 -1.94 52.25 -22.04
N PHE A 646 -2.88 52.43 -22.97
CA PHE A 646 -4.13 51.66 -22.97
C PHE A 646 -3.96 50.17 -23.25
N LEU A 647 -3.06 49.76 -24.15
CA LEU A 647 -2.81 48.35 -24.42
C LEU A 647 -2.05 47.65 -23.29
N LEU A 648 -1.21 48.35 -22.52
CA LEU A 648 -0.54 47.80 -21.35
C LEU A 648 -1.43 47.85 -20.09
N GLU A 649 -2.06 49.00 -19.79
CA GLU A 649 -2.83 49.22 -18.56
C GLU A 649 -4.32 48.86 -18.69
N GLY A 650 -4.85 48.80 -19.91
CA GLY A 650 -6.22 48.40 -20.24
C GLY A 650 -6.38 46.90 -20.51
N THR A 651 -5.37 46.08 -20.20
CA THR A 651 -5.56 44.63 -20.16
C THR A 651 -6.41 44.25 -18.95
N PRO A 652 -7.52 43.51 -19.13
CA PRO A 652 -8.34 43.07 -18.01
C PRO A 652 -7.50 42.18 -17.11
N GLN A 653 -7.37 42.55 -15.84
CA GLN A 653 -6.59 41.76 -14.88
C GLN A 653 -7.44 40.59 -14.38
N ILE A 654 -6.85 39.40 -14.37
CA ILE A 654 -7.47 38.23 -13.74
C ILE A 654 -7.43 38.48 -12.24
N LYS A 655 -8.60 38.70 -11.64
CA LYS A 655 -8.75 38.87 -10.21
C LYS A 655 -9.45 37.65 -9.65
N GLU A 656 -8.70 36.89 -8.87
CA GLU A 656 -9.22 35.74 -8.14
C GLU A 656 -10.10 36.25 -7.01
N HIS A 657 -11.42 36.06 -7.14
CA HIS A 657 -12.35 36.30 -6.06
C HIS A 657 -12.57 34.98 -5.32
N LEU A 658 -12.12 34.92 -4.07
CA LEU A 658 -12.48 33.85 -3.15
C LEU A 658 -13.90 34.12 -2.64
N LEU A 659 -14.88 33.60 -3.37
CA LEU A 659 -16.28 33.67 -3.00
C LEU A 659 -16.58 32.56 -1.99
N ASP A 660 -16.87 32.97 -0.76
CA ASP A 660 -17.26 32.08 0.33
C ASP A 660 -18.78 32.09 0.43
N SER A 661 -19.41 30.95 0.15
CA SER A 661 -20.87 30.82 0.18
C SER A 661 -21.47 31.12 1.56
N ARG A 662 -20.71 30.86 2.64
CA ARG A 662 -21.12 31.20 4.01
C ARG A 662 -21.12 32.71 4.22
N LYS A 663 -20.08 33.40 3.73
CA LYS A 663 -20.03 34.87 3.79
C LYS A 663 -21.15 35.51 2.99
N GLU A 664 -21.57 34.91 1.89
CA GLU A 664 -22.70 35.43 1.11
C GLU A 664 -24.03 35.33 1.86
N VAL A 665 -24.30 34.18 2.52
CA VAL A 665 -25.45 34.04 3.42
C VAL A 665 -25.38 35.05 4.57
N ASP A 666 -24.20 35.20 5.20
CA ASP A 666 -24.00 36.18 6.28
C ASP A 666 -24.17 37.63 5.80
N ARG A 667 -23.72 37.95 4.57
CA ARG A 667 -23.86 39.27 3.95
C ARG A 667 -25.33 39.59 3.69
N GLN A 668 -26.07 38.64 3.13
CA GLN A 668 -27.51 38.81 2.90
C GLN A 668 -28.25 38.93 4.22
N LEU A 669 -27.97 38.06 5.20
CA LEU A 669 -28.55 38.13 6.54
C LEU A 669 -28.31 39.50 7.19
N LYS A 670 -27.08 40.03 7.11
CA LYS A 670 -26.76 41.36 7.63
C LYS A 670 -27.56 42.45 6.92
N THR A 671 -27.67 42.38 5.60
CA THR A 671 -28.43 43.34 4.79
C THR A 671 -29.90 43.36 5.19
N VAL A 672 -30.52 42.18 5.34
CA VAL A 672 -31.93 42.05 5.75
C VAL A 672 -32.13 42.52 7.18
N CYS A 673 -31.21 42.20 8.10
CA CYS A 673 -31.25 42.71 9.47
C CYS A 673 -31.15 44.25 9.52
N GLU A 674 -30.30 44.87 8.69
CA GLU A 674 -30.17 46.33 8.61
C GLU A 674 -31.45 46.98 8.06
N LEU A 675 -32.07 46.38 7.04
CA LEU A 675 -33.37 46.80 6.51
C LEU A 675 -34.46 46.72 7.59
N TYR A 676 -34.56 45.57 8.27
CA TYR A 676 -35.49 45.37 9.37
C TYR A 676 -35.29 46.39 10.50
N ILE A 677 -34.05 46.65 10.92
CA ILE A 677 -33.75 47.65 11.94
C ILE A 677 -34.22 49.04 11.49
N LYS A 678 -33.98 49.40 10.23
CA LYS A 678 -34.39 50.69 9.67
C LYS A 678 -35.92 50.83 9.64
N ASP A 679 -36.62 49.81 9.16
CA ASP A 679 -38.08 49.82 9.04
C ASP A 679 -38.77 49.74 10.40
N ALA A 680 -38.22 48.98 11.36
CA ALA A 680 -38.65 48.96 12.75
C ALA A 680 -38.47 50.32 13.45
N VAL A 681 -37.33 50.98 13.24
CA VAL A 681 -37.07 52.33 13.78
C VAL A 681 -38.00 53.36 13.14
N HIS A 682 -38.23 53.29 11.83
CA HIS A 682 -39.18 54.17 11.15
C HIS A 682 -40.63 53.93 11.60
N MET A 683 -41.01 52.69 11.91
CA MET A 683 -42.33 52.35 12.45
C MET A 683 -42.59 53.00 13.82
N LEU A 684 -41.54 53.09 14.66
CA LEU A 684 -41.62 53.62 16.03
C LEU A 684 -41.41 55.14 16.11
N VAL A 685 -40.51 55.69 15.27
CA VAL A 685 -39.97 57.06 15.38
C VAL A 685 -40.07 57.84 14.05
N GLY A 686 -40.82 57.33 13.07
CA GLY A 686 -40.97 57.95 11.74
C GLY A 686 -41.34 59.44 11.72
N PRO A 687 -42.33 59.92 12.51
CA PRO A 687 -42.66 61.34 12.56
C PRO A 687 -41.49 62.22 13.03
N LEU A 688 -40.70 61.71 13.97
CA LEU A 688 -39.51 62.41 14.46
C LEU A 688 -38.36 62.36 13.43
N ILE A 689 -38.12 61.23 12.76
CA ILE A 689 -37.07 61.11 11.74
C ILE A 689 -37.36 62.04 10.55
N THR A 690 -38.60 62.06 10.05
CA THR A 690 -38.98 62.97 8.96
C THR A 690 -38.87 64.45 9.35
N PHE A 691 -39.12 64.80 10.61
CA PHE A 691 -38.86 66.14 11.13
C PHE A 691 -37.35 66.45 11.18
N LEU A 692 -36.53 65.53 11.69
CA LEU A 692 -35.07 65.68 11.75
C LEU A 692 -34.46 65.86 10.36
N ASP A 693 -34.91 65.07 9.37
CA ASP A 693 -34.42 65.16 7.99
C ASP A 693 -34.81 66.51 7.34
N LYS A 694 -36.05 66.97 7.55
CA LYS A 694 -36.50 68.29 7.08
C LYS A 694 -35.73 69.43 7.75
N ALA A 695 -35.47 69.32 9.06
CA ALA A 695 -34.70 70.30 9.81
C ALA A 695 -33.24 70.34 9.33
N GLN A 696 -32.60 69.18 9.12
CA GLN A 696 -31.23 69.08 8.61
C GLN A 696 -31.12 69.59 7.17
N ALA A 697 -32.08 69.29 6.29
CA ALA A 697 -32.09 69.80 4.93
C ALA A 697 -32.19 71.34 4.88
N LEU A 698 -33.05 71.94 5.72
CA LEU A 698 -33.11 73.40 5.83
C LEU A 698 -31.80 74.00 6.36
N LEU A 699 -31.18 73.38 7.35
CA LEU A 699 -29.90 73.86 7.88
C LEU A 699 -28.78 73.76 6.82
N ALA A 700 -28.75 72.68 6.02
CA ALA A 700 -27.78 72.51 4.94
C ALA A 700 -27.97 73.51 3.78
N THR A 701 -29.22 73.93 3.51
CA THR A 701 -29.53 74.91 2.45
C THR A 701 -29.10 76.34 2.83
N ASN A 702 -29.05 76.64 4.13
CA ASN A 702 -28.68 77.97 4.64
C ASN A 702 -27.17 78.12 4.94
N THR A 703 -26.39 77.04 4.90
CA THR A 703 -24.94 77.07 5.09
C THR A 703 -24.14 77.52 3.85
N THR A 704 -24.77 77.65 2.68
CA THR A 704 -24.11 78.01 1.41
C THR A 704 -23.95 79.51 1.13
N THR A 705 -24.41 80.40 2.01
CA THR A 705 -24.09 81.84 1.94
C THR A 705 -22.94 82.16 2.92
N PRO A 706 -21.71 82.41 2.44
CA PRO A 706 -20.59 82.73 3.30
C PRO A 706 -20.61 84.23 3.54
N GLU A 707 -20.98 84.69 4.75
CA GLU A 707 -20.44 85.94 5.31
C GLU A 707 -20.72 86.05 6.83
N THR A 708 -19.62 85.93 7.58
CA THR A 708 -19.28 86.64 8.84
C THR A 708 -20.26 86.63 10.03
N THR A 709 -20.09 85.66 10.94
CA THR A 709 -19.56 85.85 12.33
C THR A 709 -19.81 84.61 13.17
N ALA A 710 -18.73 84.05 13.73
CA ALA A 710 -18.79 82.96 14.70
C ALA A 710 -19.56 83.41 15.97
N GLY A 711 -20.61 82.66 16.34
CA GLY A 711 -21.27 82.78 17.64
C GLY A 711 -22.72 83.26 17.67
N LYS A 712 -23.42 83.42 16.52
CA LYS A 712 -24.87 83.69 16.53
C LYS A 712 -25.67 82.44 16.17
N ILE A 713 -26.59 82.13 17.06
CA ILE A 713 -27.54 81.03 16.97
C ILE A 713 -28.41 81.20 15.72
N ASN A 714 -28.54 80.15 14.90
CA ASN A 714 -29.37 80.17 13.70
C ASN A 714 -30.86 80.04 14.06
N TYR A 715 -31.59 81.16 14.09
CA TYR A 715 -33.04 81.21 14.38
C TYR A 715 -33.92 80.72 13.21
N VAL A 716 -33.33 80.22 12.13
CA VAL A 716 -34.04 79.85 10.89
C VAL A 716 -35.10 78.77 11.11
N LEU A 717 -34.83 77.81 12.01
CA LEU A 717 -35.83 76.79 12.36
C LEU A 717 -37.02 77.39 13.13
N ARG A 718 -36.79 78.30 14.07
CA ARG A 718 -37.84 78.95 14.88
C ARG A 718 -38.79 79.82 14.04
N GLN A 719 -38.30 80.35 12.91
CA GLN A 719 -39.10 81.17 11.98
C GLN A 719 -40.04 80.35 11.10
N SER A 720 -39.81 79.04 10.98
CA SER A 720 -40.67 78.16 10.19
C SER A 720 -41.93 77.76 10.96
N SER A 721 -43.11 77.90 10.33
CA SER A 721 -44.41 77.62 10.97
C SER A 721 -44.59 76.16 11.41
N TRP A 722 -43.90 75.25 10.74
CA TRP A 722 -43.93 73.81 11.00
C TRP A 722 -42.95 73.34 12.08
N ALA A 723 -42.00 74.19 12.51
CA ALA A 723 -41.08 73.90 13.62
C ALA A 723 -41.36 74.80 14.85
N SER A 724 -42.62 75.20 15.03
CA SER A 724 -43.04 75.86 16.26
C SER A 724 -42.96 74.89 17.45
N PRO A 725 -42.63 75.36 18.68
CA PRO A 725 -42.48 74.50 19.87
C PRO A 725 -43.71 73.61 20.15
N GLN A 726 -44.92 74.09 19.84
CA GLN A 726 -46.17 73.33 19.96
C GLN A 726 -46.27 72.16 18.97
N GLN A 727 -45.82 72.36 17.72
CA GLN A 727 -45.80 71.30 16.70
C GLN A 727 -44.73 70.25 17.01
N ILE A 728 -43.58 70.68 17.54
CA ILE A 728 -42.53 69.75 17.98
C ILE A 728 -43.03 68.92 19.18
N SER A 729 -43.72 69.54 20.14
CA SER A 729 -44.39 68.82 21.24
C SER A 729 -45.42 67.82 20.74
N SER A 730 -46.22 68.15 19.72
CA SER A 730 -47.18 67.18 19.16
C SER A 730 -46.49 66.01 18.47
N ILE A 731 -45.38 66.25 17.74
CA ILE A 731 -44.58 65.19 17.11
C ILE A 731 -43.95 64.28 18.17
N ILE A 732 -43.45 64.83 19.27
CA ILE A 732 -42.89 64.06 20.39
C ILE A 732 -43.96 63.22 21.07
N GLN A 733 -45.13 63.79 21.37
CA GLN A 733 -46.25 63.06 21.99
C GLN A 733 -46.77 61.95 21.07
N GLU A 734 -46.89 62.21 19.77
CA GLU A 734 -47.25 61.20 18.77
C GLU A 734 -46.20 60.08 18.70
N THR A 735 -44.91 60.43 18.72
CA THR A 735 -43.82 59.46 18.73
C THR A 735 -43.82 58.60 20.00
N GLN A 736 -44.01 59.19 21.18
CA GLN A 736 -44.12 58.45 22.45
C GLN A 736 -45.35 57.51 22.45
N ARG A 737 -46.46 57.92 21.83
CA ARG A 737 -47.65 57.06 21.65
C ARG A 737 -47.38 55.90 20.70
N LEU A 738 -46.66 56.15 19.59
CA LEU A 738 -46.25 55.11 18.65
C LEU A 738 -45.31 54.09 19.30
N ILE A 739 -44.34 54.54 20.09
CA ILE A 739 -43.46 53.66 20.85
C ILE A 739 -44.28 52.78 21.81
N LYS A 740 -45.20 53.35 22.61
CA LYS A 740 -46.01 52.57 23.57
C LYS A 740 -46.94 51.55 22.90
N SER A 741 -47.46 51.84 21.71
CA SER A 741 -48.44 50.99 21.02
C SER A 741 -47.80 49.93 20.12
N LYS A 742 -46.79 50.29 19.33
CA LYS A 742 -46.20 49.41 18.30
C LYS A 742 -45.01 48.60 18.79
N LEU A 743 -44.32 49.01 19.86
CA LEU A 743 -43.18 48.27 20.40
C LEU A 743 -43.58 46.86 20.85
N ALA A 744 -44.75 46.71 21.47
CA ALA A 744 -45.25 45.42 21.93
C ALA A 744 -45.54 44.46 20.78
N VAL A 745 -46.09 44.97 19.67
CA VAL A 745 -46.36 44.19 18.46
C VAL A 745 -45.06 43.75 17.79
N LEU A 746 -44.07 44.65 17.72
CA LEU A 746 -42.76 44.36 17.15
C LEU A 746 -42.02 43.28 17.94
N GLN A 747 -41.98 43.38 19.27
CA GLN A 747 -41.33 42.39 20.14
C GLN A 747 -42.03 41.03 20.06
N ARG A 748 -43.37 41.01 19.99
CA ARG A 748 -44.13 39.78 19.80
C ARG A 748 -43.83 39.11 18.45
N ALA A 749 -43.77 39.89 17.37
CA ALA A 749 -43.39 39.37 16.06
C ALA A 749 -41.95 38.81 16.08
N MET A 750 -41.00 39.52 16.70
CA MET A 750 -39.64 38.99 16.87
C MET A 750 -39.61 37.67 17.64
N GLN A 751 -40.34 37.56 18.75
CA GLN A 751 -40.40 36.33 19.54
C GLN A 751 -41.07 35.15 18.79
N LEU A 752 -42.07 35.43 17.97
CA LEU A 752 -42.78 34.42 17.18
C LEU A 752 -41.89 33.83 16.06
N TYR A 753 -41.10 34.68 15.40
CA TYR A 753 -40.23 34.26 14.29
C TYR A 753 -38.86 33.76 14.78
N LEU A 754 -38.27 34.42 15.78
CA LEU A 754 -36.97 34.12 16.35
C LEU A 754 -37.15 33.38 17.67
N SER A 755 -36.85 32.08 17.68
CA SER A 755 -36.97 31.23 18.88
C SER A 755 -35.89 31.49 19.95
N ASN A 756 -34.82 32.22 19.61
CA ASN A 756 -33.69 32.49 20.50
C ASN A 756 -33.70 33.93 21.05
N ARG A 757 -33.75 34.06 22.38
CA ARG A 757 -33.71 35.34 23.11
C ARG A 757 -32.41 36.12 22.91
N ASP A 758 -31.28 35.44 22.70
CA ASP A 758 -30.01 36.11 22.46
C ASP A 758 -29.99 36.82 21.10
N THR A 759 -30.50 36.14 20.06
CA THR A 759 -30.65 36.73 18.71
C THR A 759 -31.63 37.88 18.71
N GLU A 760 -32.75 37.76 19.44
CA GLU A 760 -33.71 38.84 19.65
C GLU A 760 -33.03 40.07 20.29
N PHE A 761 -32.27 39.87 21.37
CA PHE A 761 -31.55 40.94 22.05
C PHE A 761 -30.51 41.61 21.15
N ILE A 762 -29.76 40.83 20.36
CA ILE A 762 -28.76 41.34 19.42
C ILE A 762 -29.40 42.24 18.36
N ILE A 763 -30.56 41.88 17.82
CA ILE A 763 -31.28 42.69 16.81
C ILE A 763 -31.98 43.89 17.45
N PHE A 764 -32.51 43.73 18.66
CA PHE A 764 -33.23 44.79 19.38
C PHE A 764 -32.31 45.91 19.89
N ARG A 765 -31.07 45.60 20.25
CA ARG A 765 -30.10 46.58 20.78
C ARG A 765 -29.82 47.75 19.80
N PRO A 766 -29.53 47.53 18.51
CA PRO A 766 -29.44 48.59 17.50
C PRO A 766 -30.72 49.43 17.38
N ILE A 767 -31.90 48.81 17.44
CA ILE A 767 -33.19 49.51 17.38
C ILE A 767 -33.29 50.47 18.57
N ARG A 768 -33.05 49.99 19.79
CA ARG A 768 -33.04 50.81 21.02
C ARG A 768 -32.06 51.98 20.91
N ASN A 769 -30.84 51.72 20.45
CA ASN A 769 -29.81 52.75 20.31
C ASN A 769 -30.18 53.81 19.26
N ASN A 770 -30.72 53.42 18.11
CA ASN A 770 -31.14 54.35 17.06
C ASN A 770 -32.29 55.25 17.52
N ILE A 771 -33.24 54.72 18.29
CA ILE A 771 -34.33 55.50 18.89
C ILE A 771 -33.77 56.54 19.85
N ILE A 772 -32.89 56.13 20.78
CA ILE A 772 -32.26 57.06 21.73
C ILE A 772 -31.47 58.14 20.98
N GLN A 773 -30.70 57.76 19.95
CA GLN A 773 -29.95 58.71 19.13
C GLN A 773 -30.85 59.70 18.38
N ALA A 774 -32.04 59.31 17.93
CA ALA A 774 -32.99 60.22 17.30
C ALA A 774 -33.46 61.32 18.26
N PHE A 775 -33.77 60.95 19.52
CA PHE A 775 -34.12 61.94 20.56
C PHE A 775 -32.93 62.81 20.98
N VAL A 776 -31.73 62.25 21.07
CA VAL A 776 -30.50 63.05 21.33
C VAL A 776 -30.23 64.04 20.20
N LYS A 777 -30.41 63.64 18.93
CA LYS A 777 -30.29 64.55 17.79
C LYS A 777 -31.34 65.67 17.82
N LEU A 778 -32.56 65.36 18.26
CA LEU A 778 -33.59 66.36 18.45
C LEU A 778 -33.20 67.37 19.53
N GLU A 779 -32.75 66.90 20.69
CA GLU A 779 -32.28 67.73 21.80
C GLU A 779 -31.09 68.63 21.39
N GLN A 780 -30.13 68.09 20.63
CA GLN A 780 -29.01 68.85 20.07
C GLN A 780 -29.47 69.90 19.06
N LEU A 781 -30.43 69.58 18.19
CA LEU A 781 -31.00 70.55 17.24
C LEU A 781 -31.74 71.68 17.96
N LEU A 782 -32.48 71.39 19.03
CA LEU A 782 -33.18 72.39 19.83
C LEU A 782 -32.19 73.31 20.57
N THR A 783 -31.12 72.73 21.12
CA THR A 783 -30.10 73.50 21.86
C THR A 783 -29.25 74.39 20.92
N THR A 784 -28.95 73.92 19.71
CA THR A 784 -28.07 74.62 18.76
C THR A 784 -28.78 75.75 17.99
N ASN A 785 -30.10 75.71 17.84
CA ASN A 785 -30.87 76.62 16.97
C ASN A 785 -31.77 77.63 17.72
N GLY A 786 -31.50 77.90 19.00
CA GLY A 786 -31.95 79.13 19.66
C GLY A 786 -33.36 79.10 20.21
N TYR A 787 -33.82 77.92 20.59
CA TYR A 787 -35.03 77.77 21.37
C TYR A 787 -34.78 78.27 22.80
N SER A 788 -35.69 79.09 23.35
CA SER A 788 -35.60 79.58 24.73
C SER A 788 -35.74 78.42 25.73
N ALA A 789 -35.29 78.61 26.97
CA ALA A 789 -35.56 77.65 28.05
C ALA A 789 -37.07 77.39 28.22
N ASP A 790 -37.91 78.41 28.03
CA ASP A 790 -39.36 78.29 28.05
C ASP A 790 -39.89 77.49 26.85
N ASP A 791 -39.28 77.67 25.67
CA ASP A 791 -39.64 76.90 24.47
C ASP A 791 -39.25 75.43 24.62
N MET A 792 -38.13 75.12 25.29
CA MET A 792 -37.72 73.74 25.59
C MET A 792 -38.67 73.07 26.59
N ILE A 793 -39.20 73.81 27.57
CA ILE A 793 -40.23 73.32 28.50
C ILE A 793 -41.53 73.02 27.75
N ILE A 794 -41.96 73.93 26.85
CA ILE A 794 -43.16 73.74 26.02
C ILE A 794 -43.00 72.54 25.08
N THR A 795 -41.80 72.32 24.55
CA THR A 795 -41.50 71.22 23.64
C THR A 795 -41.54 69.85 24.33
N SER A 796 -41.31 69.80 25.66
CA SER A 796 -41.36 68.58 26.47
C SER A 796 -40.49 67.43 25.94
N CYS A 797 -39.29 67.76 25.45
CA CYS A 797 -38.35 66.76 24.91
C CYS A 797 -37.85 65.83 26.04
N PRO A 798 -38.06 64.50 25.94
CA PRO A 798 -37.57 63.57 26.95
C PRO A 798 -36.04 63.43 26.88
N SER A 799 -35.38 63.33 28.03
CA SER A 799 -33.94 63.06 28.07
C SER A 799 -33.63 61.65 27.56
N ALA A 800 -32.38 61.40 27.14
CA ALA A 800 -31.94 60.06 26.72
C ALA A 800 -32.24 58.96 27.75
N GLU A 801 -32.13 59.26 29.04
CA GLU A 801 -32.45 58.34 30.14
C GLU A 801 -33.95 58.08 30.25
N GLN A 802 -34.78 59.12 30.11
CA GLN A 802 -36.24 58.99 30.14
C GLN A 802 -36.75 58.16 28.95
N VAL A 803 -36.17 58.33 27.76
CA VAL A 803 -36.47 57.49 26.59
C VAL A 803 -36.04 56.04 26.82
N SER A 804 -34.88 55.82 27.43
CA SER A 804 -34.39 54.47 27.77
C SER A 804 -35.29 53.76 28.78
N ILE A 805 -35.79 54.48 29.79
CA ILE A 805 -36.77 53.96 30.77
C ILE A 805 -38.12 53.70 30.09
N LEU A 806 -38.55 54.58 29.18
CA LEU A 806 -39.79 54.41 28.41
C LEU A 806 -39.75 53.16 27.52
N LEU A 807 -38.62 52.89 26.85
CA LEU A 807 -38.42 51.67 26.07
C LEU A 807 -38.39 50.41 26.95
N SER A 808 -37.75 50.49 28.13
CA SER A 808 -37.65 49.36 29.06
C SER A 808 -39.01 49.03 29.69
N SER A 809 -39.77 50.05 30.11
CA SER A 809 -41.12 49.87 30.67
C SER A 809 -42.13 49.41 29.62
N ALA A 810 -42.08 49.95 28.40
CA ALA A 810 -42.93 49.49 27.30
C ALA A 810 -42.58 48.05 26.87
N SER A 811 -41.32 47.63 26.98
CA SER A 811 -40.90 46.25 26.72
C SER A 811 -41.35 45.26 27.80
N ILE A 812 -41.34 45.65 29.08
CA ILE A 812 -41.87 44.82 30.17
C ILE A 812 -43.39 44.66 30.02
N LEU A 813 -44.10 45.74 29.72
CA LEU A 813 -45.55 45.70 29.47
C LEU A 813 -45.90 44.85 28.24
N ALA A 814 -45.04 44.83 27.23
CA ALA A 814 -45.18 43.93 26.08
C ALA A 814 -45.06 42.44 26.51
N ALA A 815 -44.07 42.12 27.35
CA ALA A 815 -43.87 40.77 27.87
C ALA A 815 -45.03 40.29 28.76
N GLU A 816 -45.63 41.17 29.57
CA GLU A 816 -46.82 40.87 30.39
C GLU A 816 -48.10 40.75 29.54
N GLY A 817 -48.22 41.54 28.47
CA GLY A 817 -49.33 41.46 27.50
C GLY A 817 -49.40 40.11 26.79
N VAL A 818 -48.26 39.44 26.57
CA VAL A 818 -48.18 38.07 26.03
C VAL A 818 -48.79 37.05 27.01
N ALA A 819 -48.53 37.18 28.31
CA ALA A 819 -49.15 36.33 29.34
C ALA A 819 -50.67 36.53 29.44
N SER A 820 -51.14 37.77 29.23
CA SER A 820 -52.58 38.12 29.22
C SER A 820 -53.30 37.63 27.95
N PHE A 821 -52.68 37.70 26.77
CA PHE A 821 -53.26 37.17 25.53
C PHE A 821 -53.36 35.63 25.57
N ALA A 822 -52.37 34.95 26.17
CA ALA A 822 -52.47 33.52 26.48
C ALA A 822 -53.61 33.19 27.45
N ALA A 823 -54.05 34.15 28.28
CA ALA A 823 -55.25 34.04 29.12
C ALA A 823 -56.56 34.43 28.40
N ALA A 824 -56.49 35.24 27.32
CA ALA A 824 -57.64 35.61 26.50
C ALA A 824 -57.98 34.54 25.45
N ALA A 825 -56.98 33.90 24.81
CA ALA A 825 -57.17 32.73 23.95
C ALA A 825 -57.82 31.56 24.74
N ARG A 826 -57.47 31.42 26.02
CA ARG A 826 -58.14 30.52 26.99
C ARG A 826 -59.66 30.77 27.14
N LYS A 827 -60.17 31.98 26.87
CA LYS A 827 -61.61 32.29 26.96
C LYS A 827 -62.38 31.99 25.68
N ILE A 828 -61.75 32.15 24.52
CA ILE A 828 -62.41 31.97 23.21
C ILE A 828 -62.58 30.49 22.85
N SER A 829 -61.63 29.62 23.25
CA SER A 829 -61.73 28.17 23.03
C SER A 829 -62.77 27.45 23.90
N THR A 830 -63.45 28.14 24.82
CA THR A 830 -64.50 27.55 25.68
C THR A 830 -65.94 27.92 25.29
N SER A 831 -66.12 28.72 24.23
CA SER A 831 -67.45 29.18 23.80
C SER A 831 -67.75 28.86 22.32
N SER A 832 -67.73 27.57 21.95
CA SER A 832 -68.50 27.09 20.79
C SER A 832 -68.75 25.58 20.84
N SER A 833 -69.83 25.17 21.51
CA SER A 833 -70.61 23.99 21.07
C SER A 833 -71.91 23.78 21.84
N VAL A 834 -73.00 23.82 21.04
CA VAL A 834 -74.25 23.05 21.13
C VAL A 834 -75.41 23.57 22.00
N GLU A 835 -76.39 24.16 21.29
CA GLU A 835 -77.82 24.19 21.62
C GLU A 835 -78.40 22.76 21.67
N GLY A 836 -79.22 22.44 22.69
CA GLY A 836 -79.96 21.17 22.73
C GLY A 836 -80.61 20.82 24.08
N ALA A 837 -81.73 21.47 24.38
CA ALA A 837 -82.91 21.03 25.16
C ALA A 837 -82.79 20.20 26.47
N ALA A 838 -83.39 20.80 27.52
CA ALA A 838 -84.30 20.22 28.52
C ALA A 838 -83.73 19.45 29.74
N THR A 839 -83.67 20.09 30.91
CA THR A 839 -84.73 20.07 31.96
C THR A 839 -84.19 20.59 33.29
N ALA A 840 -85.04 21.34 33.99
CA ALA A 840 -84.75 22.02 35.25
C ALA A 840 -84.61 21.07 36.44
N ARG A 841 -83.68 21.36 37.36
CA ARG A 841 -83.92 21.33 38.82
C ARG A 841 -82.81 22.06 39.58
N LYS A 842 -83.22 23.06 40.37
CA LYS A 842 -82.44 23.74 41.41
C LYS A 842 -82.33 22.85 42.65
N LEU A 843 -81.18 22.87 43.33
CA LEU A 843 -80.98 22.84 44.80
C LEU A 843 -79.46 22.96 45.07
N SER A 844 -78.95 24.13 45.46
CA SER A 844 -78.72 24.61 46.83
C SER A 844 -77.50 23.98 47.55
N THR A 845 -76.48 24.83 47.78
CA THR A 845 -75.75 25.08 49.04
C THR A 845 -75.67 23.98 50.10
N ILE A 846 -74.43 23.71 50.57
CA ILE A 846 -73.93 23.48 51.96
C ILE A 846 -72.41 23.23 51.79
N SER A 847 -71.49 24.16 52.05
CA SER A 847 -70.87 24.59 53.32
C SER A 847 -70.31 23.47 54.21
N ASN A 848 -68.98 23.43 54.36
CA ASN A 848 -68.17 23.19 55.58
C ASN A 848 -66.84 22.46 55.24
N LYS A 849 -65.66 23.07 55.50
CA LYS A 849 -64.91 23.15 56.78
C LYS A 849 -63.88 22.00 56.83
N ALA A 850 -62.62 22.27 56.46
CA ALA A 850 -61.49 22.62 57.33
C ALA A 850 -60.91 21.43 58.11
N GLU A 851 -59.64 21.10 57.85
CA GLU A 851 -58.65 20.45 58.74
C GLU A 851 -57.30 20.48 57.97
N GLN A 852 -56.38 21.42 58.24
CA GLN A 852 -55.35 21.46 59.28
C GLN A 852 -54.37 20.27 59.34
N ALA A 853 -53.10 20.65 59.08
CA ALA A 853 -51.86 20.18 59.69
C ALA A 853 -51.34 18.78 59.36
N GLN A 854 -50.11 18.72 58.80
CA GLN A 854 -48.91 18.50 59.62
C GLN A 854 -47.62 18.66 58.80
N ALA A 855 -46.70 19.41 59.39
CA ALA A 855 -45.31 19.53 58.98
C ALA A 855 -44.50 18.36 59.55
N VAL A 856 -43.55 17.84 58.78
CA VAL A 856 -42.41 17.07 59.30
C VAL A 856 -41.16 17.56 58.55
N VAL A 857 -40.27 18.14 59.35
CA VAL A 857 -38.86 18.48 59.08
C VAL A 857 -38.00 17.22 59.30
N ILE A 858 -36.81 17.18 58.69
CA ILE A 858 -35.54 16.42 59.01
C ILE A 858 -34.91 16.13 57.63
N GLU A 859 -33.88 16.82 57.13
CA GLU A 859 -32.48 17.08 57.55
C GLU A 859 -31.56 16.52 56.45
N GLU A 860 -30.60 17.35 56.02
CA GLU A 860 -29.45 16.99 55.18
C GLU A 860 -28.46 16.08 55.93
N PRO A 861 -27.46 15.54 55.23
CA PRO A 861 -26.12 16.04 55.57
C PRO A 861 -25.18 16.25 54.36
N GLU A 862 -24.45 17.37 54.39
CA GLU A 862 -23.09 17.51 53.85
C GLU A 862 -22.08 16.81 54.77
N VAL A 863 -20.97 16.28 54.22
CA VAL A 863 -19.58 16.34 54.78
C VAL A 863 -18.58 15.93 53.68
N GLU A 864 -17.72 16.87 53.25
CA GLU A 864 -16.36 16.69 52.65
C GLU A 864 -15.31 16.38 53.76
N PRO A 865 -13.97 16.28 53.57
CA PRO A 865 -13.09 15.93 52.43
C PRO A 865 -12.00 14.89 52.85
N ALA A 866 -11.00 14.59 51.99
CA ALA A 866 -9.56 14.72 52.31
C ALA A 866 -8.62 13.83 51.46
N GLU A 867 -7.40 14.34 51.34
CA GLU A 867 -6.24 13.98 50.52
C GLU A 867 -5.42 12.77 51.02
N THR A 868 -4.54 12.23 50.16
CA THR A 868 -3.05 12.10 50.31
C THR A 868 -2.54 10.96 49.39
N ASP A 869 -1.65 11.16 48.41
CA ASP A 869 -0.22 11.53 48.40
C ASP A 869 0.73 10.30 48.48
N ALA A 870 1.50 10.02 47.41
CA ALA A 870 2.77 9.27 47.44
C ALA A 870 3.58 9.34 46.11
N LYS A 871 4.68 10.09 46.20
CA LYS A 871 5.98 10.14 45.47
C LYS A 871 6.63 8.73 45.25
N GLN A 872 7.69 8.43 44.47
CA GLN A 872 8.75 9.12 43.67
C GLN A 872 9.64 8.04 42.97
N ASN A 873 10.25 8.36 41.81
CA ASN A 873 11.66 8.11 41.36
C ASN A 873 11.74 8.07 39.79
N ILE A 874 12.38 8.98 39.03
CA ILE A 874 13.82 9.35 38.87
C ILE A 874 14.59 8.16 38.21
N VAL A 875 15.23 8.18 37.01
CA VAL A 875 16.04 9.16 36.22
C VAL A 875 16.21 8.61 34.74
N PRO A 876 16.86 9.32 33.78
CA PRO A 876 16.41 9.48 32.38
C PRO A 876 17.30 8.83 31.29
N GLU A 877 16.84 8.85 30.04
CA GLU A 877 17.66 8.59 28.85
C GLU A 877 17.39 9.59 27.72
N GLN A 878 18.46 9.93 27.00
CA GLN A 878 18.65 11.07 26.10
C GLN A 878 17.99 10.92 24.71
N PRO A 879 17.73 12.03 23.99
CA PRO A 879 17.30 12.01 22.59
C PRO A 879 18.49 11.98 21.63
N ALA A 880 18.42 11.11 20.61
CA ALA A 880 19.40 10.99 19.54
C ALA A 880 19.14 12.01 18.41
N ASN A 881 20.27 12.57 17.94
CA ASN A 881 20.45 13.43 16.78
C ASN A 881 19.74 12.94 15.51
N VAL A 882 19.08 13.86 14.80
CA VAL A 882 18.84 13.75 13.35
C VAL A 882 19.63 14.86 12.67
N SER A 883 20.55 14.44 11.83
CA SER A 883 21.47 15.29 11.08
C SER A 883 20.81 15.92 9.86
N VAL A 884 21.25 17.14 9.63
CA VAL A 884 21.08 18.02 8.48
C VAL A 884 21.61 17.35 7.20
N GLU A 885 20.85 17.42 6.10
CA GLU A 885 21.39 17.22 4.76
C GLU A 885 21.06 18.45 3.90
N GLN A 886 22.13 19.15 3.51
CA GLN A 886 22.12 20.36 2.70
C GLN A 886 22.13 20.02 1.22
N VAL A 887 21.31 20.77 0.50
CA VAL A 887 21.26 20.91 -0.97
C VAL A 887 22.61 21.42 -1.48
N ALA A 888 23.23 20.67 -2.40
CA ALA A 888 24.32 21.15 -3.24
C ALA A 888 23.89 21.07 -4.71
N ASN A 889 23.68 22.25 -5.29
CA ASN A 889 23.57 22.49 -6.73
C ASN A 889 24.98 22.47 -7.35
N GLU A 890 25.21 21.60 -8.33
CA GLU A 890 26.26 21.76 -9.34
C GLU A 890 25.61 21.73 -10.73
N GLU A 891 25.37 22.90 -11.32
CA GLU A 891 25.17 23.08 -12.75
C GLU A 891 26.55 23.22 -13.41
N GLN A 892 26.97 22.20 -14.16
CA GLN A 892 28.04 22.34 -15.15
C GLN A 892 27.47 22.57 -16.54
N VAL A 893 27.82 23.74 -17.06
CA VAL A 893 27.71 24.20 -18.44
C VAL A 893 28.62 23.35 -19.34
N THR A 894 28.05 22.69 -20.34
CA THR A 894 28.80 22.32 -21.56
C THR A 894 28.06 22.77 -22.79
N VAL A 895 28.62 23.83 -23.37
CA VAL A 895 28.42 24.29 -24.74
C VAL A 895 29.16 23.32 -25.67
N THR A 896 28.46 22.76 -26.67
CA THR A 896 29.08 22.34 -27.93
C THR A 896 28.14 22.59 -29.10
N SER A 897 28.57 23.53 -29.94
CA SER A 897 28.05 23.84 -31.27
C SER A 897 28.59 22.84 -32.31
N THR A 898 27.93 22.78 -33.48
CA THR A 898 28.39 22.22 -34.77
C THR A 898 28.63 20.70 -34.79
N ASN A 899 27.86 19.88 -35.49
CA ASN A 899 27.50 19.89 -36.92
C ASN A 899 26.18 19.15 -37.18
#